data_AF-A0A482W154-F1
#
_entry.id   AF-A0A482W154-F1
#
_cell.length_a   1.000
_cell.length_b   1.000
_cell.length_c   1.000
_cell.angle_alpha   90.00
_cell.angle_beta   90.00
_cell.angle_gamma   90.00
#
_symmetry.space_group_name_H-M   'P 1'
#
loop_
_entity.id
_entity.type
_entity.pdbx_description
1 polymer ?
#
loop_
_entity_poly.entity_id
_entity_poly.type
_entity_poly.pdbx_seq_one_letter_code
_entity_poly.pdbx_strand_id
1 'polypeptide(L)'
;NSWWLVFGIICFLTLVTRFYKITEPDHVWFVLLECSGVWDETHFGKMGSWYINRTFFFDVHPPLGKMLIGLSGYLTGYDGTFAFDKPGDKYENTSYVGMRMFCTALGASLVPMSFLTVDEMTQSLTGATFASLLILFDVGILTLTQYILLDPILLCFIMGSVLGAVKVSSPRINEFSKSWWFWLVFTGTMLACCISVKFVGLFVVLLVGLMTLADLWNILGDMSRPVMATVKHLMGRSVCLIAWPVLLYVTFFYIHLTVLNRSGNGDGFYSSAFQSQLIGNSLHNASMPRQVAYGAIITLKNHRTGGGYLHSHYHLYPENVGARQQQITTYTHKDDNNKWLIKKYNTEDTGGVTIVRSGDLIRLEHVPTRRNLHSHKEQAPITKKHYQVTGYGENGTGDANDVWKINVVGAKDGTEITAVSSKLKFVHYLQSCALTTSGKQLPKWAYEQQEVSCNPNLRDPNGVWNVEENVFEKLANVSFEVYAPTFVERFLESHAVMFQGNAGLKPKEGEITSRPWQWPINYRGQFFSGSSYRVYLLGNPVIWWCNLVFLVIFVFIFGASAIRQQRGYIKSFSEAHKEKLVACAWLFLGWLLHYVPFWAMGRVLYFHHYFPALLFSSMITEEIPQWFGEKLGNTVYHTLVAMVLSTVVYSFYLFSPLTYGMSGPNANEPNSTMHGLKWLD
;
A
#
# COMPACT_ATOMS: atom_id res chain seq x y z
N ASN A 1 13.77 27.29 33.34
CA ASN A 1 13.40 25.90 33.04
C ASN A 1 11.89 25.68 32.84
N SER A 2 11.16 26.61 32.21
CA SER A 2 9.74 26.44 31.89
C SER A 2 9.50 25.51 30.70
N TRP A 3 10.38 25.55 29.70
CA TRP A 3 10.30 24.71 28.49
C TRP A 3 10.29 23.21 28.81
N TRP A 4 11.28 22.73 29.60
CA TRP A 4 11.38 21.33 30.00
C TRP A 4 10.20 20.85 30.83
N LEU A 5 9.63 21.73 31.66
CA LEU A 5 8.45 21.41 32.46
C LEU A 5 7.22 21.23 31.57
N VAL A 6 6.98 22.15 30.63
CA VAL A 6 5.85 22.05 29.68
C VAL A 6 5.98 20.81 28.80
N PHE A 7 7.17 20.57 28.25
CA PHE A 7 7.44 19.37 27.45
C PHE A 7 7.23 18.09 28.27
N GLY A 8 7.71 18.05 29.51
CA GLY A 8 7.51 16.92 30.42
C GLY A 8 6.04 16.64 30.71
N ILE A 9 5.23 17.68 30.93
CA ILE A 9 3.78 17.56 31.14
C ILE A 9 3.09 17.01 29.89
N ILE A 10 3.42 17.51 28.70
CA ILE A 10 2.84 17.04 27.44
C ILE A 10 3.17 15.55 27.22
N CYS A 11 4.43 15.15 27.44
CA CYS A 11 4.83 13.75 27.36
C CYS A 11 4.06 12.87 28.36
N PHE A 12 3.91 13.32 29.60
CA PHE A 12 3.14 12.61 30.62
C PHE A 12 1.66 12.45 30.23
N LEU A 13 1.00 13.52 29.80
CA LEU A 13 -0.39 13.49 29.34
C LEU A 13 -0.56 12.59 28.11
N THR A 14 0.43 12.57 27.22
CA THR A 14 0.43 11.68 26.06
C THR A 14 0.45 10.21 26.47
N LEU A 15 1.30 9.85 27.44
CA LEU A 15 1.33 8.50 27.97
C LEU A 15 -0.01 8.11 28.63
N VAL A 16 -0.57 8.99 29.45
CA VAL A 16 -1.84 8.73 30.14
C VAL A 16 -2.99 8.55 29.14
N THR A 17 -3.09 9.40 28.12
CA THR A 17 -4.20 9.35 27.15
C THR A 17 -4.06 8.22 26.15
N ARG A 18 -2.86 8.00 25.57
CA ARG A 18 -2.63 6.97 24.56
C ARG A 18 -2.65 5.56 25.13
N PHE A 19 -2.10 5.36 26.34
CA PHE A 19 -2.02 4.04 26.98
C PHE A 19 -3.23 3.66 27.83
N TYR A 20 -4.24 4.53 27.93
CA TYR A 20 -5.48 4.19 28.60
C TYR A 20 -6.24 3.11 27.81
N LYS A 21 -6.62 2.02 28.50
CA LYS A 21 -7.45 0.93 27.99
C LYS A 21 -6.94 0.22 26.72
N ILE A 22 -5.63 0.05 26.54
CA ILE A 22 -5.07 -0.68 25.37
C ILE A 22 -5.57 -2.12 25.25
N THR A 23 -5.81 -2.79 26.40
CA THR A 23 -6.29 -4.17 26.45
C THR A 23 -7.78 -4.31 26.13
N GLU A 24 -8.53 -3.21 26.16
CA GLU A 24 -9.97 -3.22 25.85
C GLU A 24 -10.17 -2.72 24.42
N PRO A 25 -10.89 -3.47 23.56
CA PRO A 25 -11.52 -4.76 23.77
C PRO A 25 -10.61 -5.94 23.40
N ASP A 26 -10.98 -7.06 23.98
CA ASP A 26 -10.41 -8.40 23.91
C ASP A 26 -10.93 -9.21 22.69
N HIS A 27 -11.28 -8.51 21.61
CA HIS A 27 -11.72 -9.10 20.33
C HIS A 27 -11.01 -8.44 19.14
N VAL A 28 -10.68 -9.25 18.14
CA VAL A 28 -10.42 -8.82 16.77
C VAL A 28 -11.63 -8.03 16.35
N TRP A 29 -11.46 -6.83 15.83
CA TRP A 29 -12.54 -5.87 15.73
C TRP A 29 -13.55 -6.19 14.62
N PHE A 30 -14.86 -6.15 14.91
CA PHE A 30 -15.99 -6.64 14.09
C PHE A 30 -16.72 -5.52 13.32
N VAL A 31 -16.98 -5.57 12.01
CA VAL A 31 -17.90 -4.58 11.35
C VAL A 31 -19.31 -5.15 11.22
N LEU A 32 -20.36 -4.42 11.63
CA LEU A 32 -21.77 -4.76 11.36
C LEU A 32 -22.29 -3.92 10.18
N LEU A 33 -23.04 -4.59 9.30
CA LEU A 33 -23.57 -4.22 7.98
C LEU A 33 -22.60 -4.39 6.80
N GLU A 34 -23.14 -5.00 5.74
CA GLU A 34 -22.58 -5.35 4.43
C GLU A 34 -21.97 -4.14 3.69
N CYS A 35 -20.90 -3.59 4.25
CA CYS A 35 -19.97 -2.71 3.57
C CYS A 35 -18.61 -3.41 3.62
N SER A 36 -18.29 -4.09 2.53
CA SER A 36 -17.00 -4.69 2.22
C SER A 36 -15.86 -3.75 2.63
N GLY A 37 -15.16 -4.10 3.72
CA GLY A 37 -14.17 -3.25 4.35
C GLY A 37 -13.68 -3.86 5.65
N VAL A 38 -13.28 -5.13 5.59
CA VAL A 38 -12.65 -5.89 6.69
C VAL A 38 -11.52 -5.05 7.29
N TRP A 39 -11.70 -4.52 8.49
CA TRP A 39 -10.79 -3.48 9.00
C TRP A 39 -9.41 -4.05 9.40
N ASP A 40 -8.39 -3.24 9.14
CA ASP A 40 -6.99 -3.59 8.88
C ASP A 40 -6.23 -4.37 9.97
N GLU A 41 -6.73 -4.45 11.21
CA GLU A 41 -6.09 -5.25 12.27
C GLU A 41 -6.11 -6.75 11.94
N THR A 42 -7.16 -7.24 11.27
CA THR A 42 -7.16 -8.62 10.73
C THR A 42 -6.08 -8.79 9.66
N HIS A 43 -5.99 -7.85 8.71
CA HIS A 43 -5.01 -7.91 7.63
C HIS A 43 -3.57 -7.85 8.16
N PHE A 44 -3.23 -6.83 8.95
CA PHE A 44 -1.87 -6.62 9.43
C PHE A 44 -1.49 -7.57 10.56
N GLY A 45 -2.43 -8.00 11.40
CA GLY A 45 -2.22 -9.09 12.37
C GLY A 45 -1.94 -10.43 11.67
N LYS A 46 -2.70 -10.76 10.62
CA LYS A 46 -2.45 -11.93 9.78
C LYS A 46 -1.08 -11.87 9.10
N MET A 47 -0.71 -10.71 8.56
CA MET A 47 0.62 -10.49 7.98
C MET A 47 1.73 -10.61 9.01
N GLY A 48 1.54 -10.11 10.24
CA GLY A 48 2.47 -10.32 11.35
C GLY A 48 2.67 -11.80 11.67
N SER A 49 1.58 -12.57 11.67
CA SER A 49 1.59 -14.03 11.88
C SER A 49 2.34 -14.75 10.76
N TRP A 50 2.16 -14.32 9.51
CA TRP A 50 2.89 -14.88 8.37
C TRP A 50 4.40 -14.64 8.43
N TYR A 51 4.86 -13.51 8.99
CA TYR A 51 6.30 -13.32 9.24
C TYR A 51 6.86 -14.28 10.28
N ILE A 52 6.11 -14.54 11.35
CA ILE A 52 6.51 -15.49 12.41
C ILE A 52 6.56 -16.92 11.86
N ASN A 53 5.54 -17.31 11.09
CA ASN A 53 5.46 -18.63 10.44
C ASN A 53 6.36 -18.79 9.21
N ARG A 54 6.98 -17.69 8.74
CA ARG A 54 7.79 -17.58 7.52
C ARG A 54 7.04 -17.92 6.23
N THR A 55 5.72 -17.77 6.22
CA THR A 55 4.86 -18.05 5.06
C THR A 55 4.78 -16.84 4.15
N PHE A 56 5.13 -17.03 2.88
CA PHE A 56 5.12 -15.97 1.88
C PHE A 56 3.69 -15.50 1.55
N PHE A 57 3.53 -14.19 1.42
CA PHE A 57 2.26 -13.56 1.09
C PHE A 57 2.49 -12.35 0.19
N PHE A 58 1.44 -11.97 -0.53
CA PHE A 58 1.42 -10.77 -1.36
C PHE A 58 0.71 -9.63 -0.62
N ASP A 59 1.25 -8.42 -0.70
CA ASP A 59 0.56 -7.20 -0.31
C ASP A 59 1.02 -5.99 -1.14
N VAL A 60 0.16 -4.98 -1.26
CA VAL A 60 0.42 -3.75 -2.03
C VAL A 60 1.35 -2.77 -1.33
N HIS A 61 1.51 -2.88 -0.01
CA HIS A 61 2.36 -2.01 0.79
C HIS A 61 3.76 -2.60 0.99
N PRO A 62 4.80 -1.76 1.03
CA PRO A 62 6.14 -2.20 1.42
C PRO A 62 6.20 -2.92 2.79
N PRO A 63 7.27 -3.68 3.08
CA PRO A 63 7.22 -4.70 4.12
C PRO A 63 7.51 -4.21 5.54
N LEU A 64 8.19 -3.07 5.74
CA LEU A 64 8.78 -2.71 7.04
C LEU A 64 7.76 -2.62 8.16
N GLY A 65 6.61 -1.96 7.93
CA GLY A 65 5.62 -1.78 9.00
C GLY A 65 5.07 -3.12 9.51
N LYS A 66 4.81 -4.06 8.59
CA LYS A 66 4.33 -5.41 8.93
C LYS A 66 5.43 -6.25 9.58
N MET A 67 6.68 -6.10 9.14
CA MET A 67 7.83 -6.74 9.77
C MET A 67 8.02 -6.28 11.21
N LEU A 68 7.84 -4.98 11.48
CA LEU A 68 7.91 -4.42 12.83
C LEU A 68 6.77 -4.92 13.73
N ILE A 69 5.56 -5.04 13.19
CA ILE A 69 4.43 -5.67 13.90
C ILE A 69 4.73 -7.14 14.22
N GLY A 70 5.23 -7.91 13.24
CA GLY A 70 5.64 -9.30 13.44
C GLY A 70 6.78 -9.45 14.46
N LEU A 71 7.78 -8.55 14.41
CA LEU A 71 8.88 -8.49 15.38
C LEU A 71 8.37 -8.20 16.80
N SER A 72 7.46 -7.23 16.94
CA SER A 72 6.83 -6.92 18.22
C SER A 72 6.05 -8.10 18.78
N GLY A 73 5.30 -8.81 17.95
CA GLY A 73 4.65 -10.07 18.34
C GLY A 73 5.65 -11.11 18.83
N TYR A 74 6.69 -11.37 18.05
CA TYR A 74 7.72 -12.35 18.39
C TYR A 74 8.43 -12.02 19.72
N LEU A 75 8.81 -10.75 19.94
CA LEU A 75 9.46 -10.31 21.18
C LEU A 75 8.57 -10.40 22.42
N THR A 76 7.25 -10.40 22.24
CA THR A 76 6.26 -10.45 23.32
C THR A 76 5.65 -11.84 23.52
N GLY A 77 6.18 -12.85 22.81
CA GLY A 77 5.80 -14.25 22.96
C GLY A 77 4.56 -14.65 22.15
N TYR A 78 4.25 -13.96 21.05
CA TYR A 78 3.25 -14.40 20.08
C TYR A 78 3.84 -15.45 19.14
N ASP A 79 3.13 -16.56 18.98
CA ASP A 79 3.55 -17.77 18.27
C ASP A 79 3.11 -17.78 16.79
N GLY A 80 2.24 -16.86 16.36
CA GLY A 80 1.77 -16.79 14.99
C GLY A 80 0.65 -17.77 14.64
N THR A 81 0.02 -18.43 15.61
CA THR A 81 -0.99 -19.47 15.37
C THR A 81 -2.39 -18.91 15.15
N PHE A 82 -2.67 -17.69 15.61
CA PHE A 82 -3.98 -17.08 15.48
C PHE A 82 -4.24 -16.60 14.04
N ALA A 83 -5.35 -17.04 13.45
CA ALA A 83 -5.59 -16.92 12.01
C ALA A 83 -6.02 -15.51 11.54
N PHE A 84 -6.54 -14.66 12.45
CA PHE A 84 -7.10 -13.34 12.13
C PHE A 84 -8.10 -13.40 10.95
N ASP A 85 -9.01 -14.36 10.96
CA ASP A 85 -9.89 -14.61 9.81
C ASP A 85 -11.09 -13.68 9.76
N LYS A 86 -11.77 -13.46 10.89
CA LYS A 86 -12.96 -12.60 10.91
C LYS A 86 -12.79 -11.44 11.89
N PRO A 87 -13.19 -10.23 11.46
CA PRO A 87 -13.63 -9.19 12.37
C PRO A 87 -14.56 -9.79 13.43
N GLY A 88 -14.28 -9.64 14.72
CA GLY A 88 -15.09 -10.07 15.86
C GLY A 88 -14.55 -11.22 16.69
N ASP A 89 -13.54 -11.94 16.22
CA ASP A 89 -13.01 -13.12 16.92
C ASP A 89 -12.34 -12.71 18.23
N LYS A 90 -12.70 -13.34 19.36
CA LYS A 90 -12.02 -13.06 20.64
C LYS A 90 -10.56 -13.49 20.56
N TYR A 91 -9.66 -12.72 21.17
CA TYR A 91 -8.22 -13.02 21.17
C TYR A 91 -7.82 -14.20 22.06
N GLU A 92 -8.78 -14.95 22.64
CA GLU A 92 -8.56 -16.09 23.53
C GLU A 92 -7.33 -15.93 24.45
N ASN A 93 -6.39 -16.89 24.45
CA ASN A 93 -5.13 -16.84 25.21
C ASN A 93 -3.95 -16.31 24.37
N THR A 94 -4.21 -15.56 23.30
CA THR A 94 -3.18 -15.06 22.39
C THR A 94 -2.51 -13.78 22.94
N SER A 95 -1.19 -13.68 22.83
CA SER A 95 -0.38 -12.54 23.28
C SER A 95 -0.38 -11.35 22.30
N TYR A 96 -1.57 -10.82 21.94
CA TYR A 96 -1.71 -9.71 20.99
C TYR A 96 -1.33 -8.33 21.57
N VAL A 97 -1.36 -8.18 22.89
CA VAL A 97 -1.15 -6.90 23.60
C VAL A 97 0.20 -6.26 23.24
N GLY A 98 1.24 -7.07 23.02
CA GLY A 98 2.56 -6.59 22.63
C GLY A 98 2.55 -5.77 21.32
N MET A 99 1.80 -6.24 20.32
CA MET A 99 1.66 -5.56 19.04
C MET A 99 0.93 -4.22 19.16
N ARG A 100 -0.14 -4.17 19.97
CA ARG A 100 -0.87 -2.92 20.24
C ARG A 100 -0.01 -1.93 21.02
N MET A 101 0.72 -2.39 22.04
CA MET A 101 1.65 -1.57 22.81
C MET A 101 2.73 -0.94 21.92
N PHE A 102 3.26 -1.69 20.95
CA PHE A 102 4.24 -1.18 20.01
C PHE A 102 3.66 -0.09 19.08
N CYS A 103 2.49 -0.34 18.49
CA CYS A 103 1.82 0.66 17.64
C CYS A 103 1.47 1.92 18.45
N THR A 104 0.99 1.73 19.67
CA THR A 104 0.65 2.84 20.59
C THR A 104 1.88 3.63 21.01
N ALA A 105 3.02 2.97 21.26
CA ALA A 105 4.27 3.65 21.59
C ALA A 105 4.77 4.54 20.45
N LEU A 106 4.72 4.04 19.21
CA LEU A 106 5.07 4.83 18.03
C LEU A 106 4.08 5.97 17.80
N GLY A 107 2.78 5.71 17.95
CA GLY A 107 1.74 6.74 17.86
C GLY A 107 1.81 7.80 18.97
N ALA A 108 2.26 7.43 20.17
CA ALA A 108 2.49 8.36 21.28
C ALA A 108 3.64 9.32 20.98
N SER A 109 4.62 8.94 20.15
CA SER A 109 5.72 9.83 19.76
C SER A 109 5.28 11.02 18.89
N LEU A 110 4.09 10.97 18.27
CA LEU A 110 3.57 12.03 17.41
C LEU A 110 3.43 13.37 18.15
N VAL A 111 2.93 13.33 19.39
CA VAL A 111 2.68 14.56 20.17
C VAL A 111 4.01 15.23 20.54
N PRO A 112 5.01 14.55 21.16
CA PRO A 112 6.32 15.14 21.40
C PRO A 112 7.05 15.60 20.13
N MET A 113 6.99 14.84 19.04
CA MET A 113 7.62 15.24 17.78
C MET A 113 6.98 16.51 17.22
N SER A 114 5.65 16.63 17.24
CA SER A 114 4.96 17.85 16.80
C SER A 114 5.35 19.08 17.63
N PHE A 115 5.47 18.93 18.95
CA PHE A 115 5.94 20.00 19.84
C PHE A 115 7.36 20.46 19.44
N LEU A 116 8.29 19.50 19.27
CA LEU A 116 9.68 19.81 18.91
C LEU A 116 9.80 20.41 17.51
N THR A 117 8.98 19.96 16.55
CA THR A 117 8.96 20.50 15.20
C THR A 117 8.49 21.94 15.21
N VAL A 118 7.35 22.24 15.85
CA VAL A 118 6.81 23.60 15.91
C VAL A 118 7.75 24.52 16.69
N ASP A 119 8.25 24.11 17.86
CA ASP A 119 9.22 24.89 18.64
C ASP A 119 10.46 25.27 17.82
N GLU A 120 10.96 24.34 17.02
CA GLU A 120 12.15 24.60 16.22
C GLU A 120 11.86 25.53 15.03
N MET A 121 10.67 25.42 14.41
CA MET A 121 10.28 26.27 13.27
C MET A 121 9.87 27.69 13.68
N THR A 122 9.16 27.86 14.80
CA THR A 122 8.55 29.15 15.20
C THR A 122 9.20 29.79 16.42
N GLN A 123 10.08 29.07 17.12
CA GLN A 123 10.81 29.52 18.32
C GLN A 123 9.87 29.98 19.46
N SER A 124 8.65 29.42 19.51
CA SER A 124 7.58 29.89 20.38
C SER A 124 6.96 28.74 21.17
N LEU A 125 7.15 28.80 22.49
CA LEU A 125 6.68 27.78 23.42
C LEU A 125 5.15 27.68 23.45
N THR A 126 4.44 28.81 23.33
CA THR A 126 2.97 28.83 23.34
C THR A 126 2.39 28.14 22.12
N GLY A 127 3.00 28.33 20.96
CA GLY A 127 2.60 27.67 19.72
C GLY A 127 2.83 26.18 19.72
N ALA A 128 4.04 25.76 20.12
CA ALA A 128 4.39 24.36 20.27
C ALA A 128 3.44 23.64 21.26
N THR A 129 3.09 24.30 22.36
CA THR A 129 2.11 23.80 23.33
C THR A 129 0.72 23.69 22.71
N PHE A 130 0.25 24.70 22.00
CA PHE A 130 -1.08 24.68 21.40
C PHE A 130 -1.21 23.58 20.32
N ALA A 131 -0.25 23.50 19.40
CA ALA A 131 -0.23 22.48 18.35
C ALA A 131 -0.21 21.05 18.93
N SER A 132 0.62 20.82 19.96
CA SER A 132 0.70 19.50 20.62
C SER A 132 -0.58 19.16 21.39
N LEU A 133 -1.24 20.12 22.04
CA LEU A 133 -2.53 19.90 22.71
C LEU A 133 -3.66 19.56 21.73
N LEU A 134 -3.69 20.19 20.54
CA LEU A 134 -4.66 19.84 19.50
C LEU A 134 -4.45 18.39 19.01
N ILE A 135 -3.21 17.95 18.83
CA ILE A 135 -2.91 16.58 18.41
C ILE A 135 -3.18 15.58 19.55
N LEU A 136 -2.88 15.96 20.80
CA LEU A 136 -3.12 15.15 22.00
C LEU A 136 -4.61 14.83 22.18
N PHE A 137 -5.46 15.86 22.10
CA PHE A 137 -6.91 15.78 22.31
C PHE A 137 -7.72 15.48 21.04
N ASP A 138 -7.07 15.12 19.94
CA ASP A 138 -7.76 14.57 18.78
C ASP A 138 -8.08 13.09 18.97
N VAL A 139 -9.38 12.80 18.94
CA VAL A 139 -9.97 11.46 19.12
C VAL A 139 -9.65 10.57 17.93
N GLY A 140 -9.59 11.10 16.71
CA GLY A 140 -9.26 10.32 15.53
C GLY A 140 -7.83 9.78 15.56
N ILE A 141 -6.86 10.65 15.89
CA ILE A 141 -5.45 10.26 16.02
C ILE A 141 -5.30 9.24 17.14
N LEU A 142 -5.99 9.45 18.28
CA LEU A 142 -6.02 8.49 19.37
C LEU A 142 -6.46 7.12 18.85
N THR A 143 -7.61 7.05 18.18
CA THR A 143 -8.20 5.79 17.70
C THR A 143 -7.27 5.07 16.72
N LEU A 144 -6.65 5.78 15.76
CA LEU A 144 -5.71 5.13 14.83
C LEU A 144 -4.47 4.59 15.54
N THR A 145 -3.98 5.28 16.58
CA THR A 145 -2.72 4.92 17.24
C THR A 145 -2.80 3.73 18.20
N GLN A 146 -3.99 3.33 18.64
CA GLN A 146 -4.16 2.30 19.67
C GLN A 146 -4.18 0.85 19.14
N TYR A 147 -4.35 0.67 17.83
CA TYR A 147 -4.59 -0.64 17.22
C TYR A 147 -3.43 -1.12 16.36
N ILE A 148 -3.49 -2.40 15.96
CA ILE A 148 -2.46 -3.04 15.13
C ILE A 148 -2.65 -2.58 13.68
N LEU A 149 -2.12 -1.40 13.38
CA LEU A 149 -2.22 -0.76 12.08
C LEU A 149 -0.85 -0.37 11.55
N LEU A 150 -0.76 -0.16 10.24
CA LEU A 150 0.42 0.45 9.62
C LEU A 150 0.46 1.97 9.82
N ASP A 151 -0.68 2.62 9.99
CA ASP A 151 -0.76 4.08 10.05
C ASP A 151 0.02 4.68 11.25
N PRO A 152 0.01 4.13 12.48
CA PRO A 152 0.79 4.68 13.60
C PRO A 152 2.29 4.69 13.31
N ILE A 153 2.78 3.61 12.68
CA ILE A 153 4.17 3.46 12.26
C ILE A 153 4.49 4.47 11.15
N LEU A 154 3.60 4.60 10.16
CA LEU A 154 3.74 5.55 9.07
C LEU A 154 3.79 7.00 9.56
N LEU A 155 2.83 7.40 10.40
CA LEU A 155 2.74 8.74 10.97
C LEU A 155 3.97 9.07 11.80
N CYS A 156 4.47 8.12 12.60
CA CYS A 156 5.70 8.28 13.37
C CYS A 156 6.90 8.58 12.46
N PHE A 157 7.06 7.83 11.36
CA PHE A 157 8.17 8.08 10.43
C PHE A 157 7.99 9.37 9.63
N ILE A 158 6.77 9.77 9.25
CA ILE A 158 6.51 11.06 8.62
C ILE A 158 6.92 12.20 9.55
N MET A 159 6.46 12.18 10.81
CA MET A 159 6.80 13.22 11.79
C MET A 159 8.30 13.21 12.13
N GLY A 160 8.92 12.04 12.22
CA GLY A 160 10.36 11.90 12.41
C GLY A 160 11.17 12.49 11.26
N SER A 161 10.74 12.27 10.00
CA SER A 161 11.37 12.87 8.82
C SER A 161 11.26 14.38 8.81
N VAL A 162 10.09 14.94 9.15
CA VAL A 162 9.87 16.39 9.21
C VAL A 162 10.69 17.01 10.35
N LEU A 163 10.68 16.42 11.54
CA LEU A 163 11.48 16.86 12.67
C LEU A 163 12.98 16.86 12.33
N GLY A 164 13.46 15.77 11.72
CA GLY A 164 14.84 15.67 11.28
C GLY A 164 15.20 16.76 10.27
N ALA A 165 14.35 16.98 9.26
CA ALA A 165 14.57 18.01 8.24
C ALA A 165 14.64 19.41 8.87
N VAL A 166 13.69 19.76 9.75
CA VAL A 166 13.67 21.05 10.46
C VAL A 166 14.92 21.21 11.35
N LYS A 167 15.38 20.15 12.03
CA LYS A 167 16.61 20.18 12.84
C LYS A 167 17.86 20.37 11.97
N VAL A 168 17.93 19.76 10.79
CA VAL A 168 19.04 19.95 9.84
C VAL A 168 19.12 21.39 9.33
N SER A 169 17.97 22.03 9.13
CA SER A 169 17.86 23.43 8.68
C SER A 169 17.88 24.46 9.83
N SER A 170 17.95 24.01 11.08
CA SER A 170 17.89 24.89 12.24
C SER A 170 19.16 25.73 12.39
N PRO A 171 19.04 27.04 12.69
CA PRO A 171 20.17 27.90 12.99
C PRO A 171 20.88 27.53 14.31
N ARG A 172 20.23 26.72 15.18
CA ARG A 172 20.81 26.27 16.45
C ARG A 172 21.88 25.19 16.26
N ILE A 173 21.94 24.56 15.08
CA ILE A 173 22.87 23.46 14.79
C ILE A 173 23.93 23.94 13.80
N ASN A 174 25.19 23.91 14.24
CA ASN A 174 26.32 24.24 13.38
C ASN A 174 26.44 23.25 12.22
N GLU A 175 26.57 23.78 11.00
CA GLU A 175 26.78 23.00 9.78
C GLU A 175 28.00 22.08 9.90
N PHE A 176 27.91 20.87 9.33
CA PHE A 176 28.96 19.84 9.37
C PHE A 176 29.42 19.39 10.77
N SER A 177 28.73 19.81 11.84
CA SER A 177 28.96 19.27 13.18
C SER A 177 28.50 17.81 13.27
N LYS A 178 28.95 17.10 14.32
CA LYS A 178 28.46 15.73 14.61
C LYS A 178 26.94 15.69 14.79
N SER A 179 26.36 16.74 15.39
CA SER A 179 24.91 16.89 15.56
C SER A 179 24.20 17.03 14.20
N TRP A 180 24.75 17.86 13.30
CA TRP A 180 24.19 18.03 11.95
C TRP A 180 24.18 16.73 11.16
N TRP A 181 25.29 15.99 11.16
CA TRP A 181 25.37 14.68 10.51
C TRP A 181 24.42 13.66 11.14
N PHE A 182 24.27 13.66 12.47
CA PHE A 182 23.30 12.81 13.15
C PHE A 182 21.88 13.09 12.67
N TRP A 183 21.44 14.35 12.66
CA TRP A 183 20.09 14.71 12.20
C TRP A 183 19.89 14.44 10.71
N LEU A 184 20.93 14.60 9.89
CA LEU A 184 20.86 14.31 8.46
C LEU A 184 20.69 12.80 8.18
N VAL A 185 21.50 11.96 8.85
CA VAL A 185 21.37 10.49 8.76
C VAL A 185 20.05 10.01 9.39
N PHE A 186 19.62 10.61 10.49
CA PHE A 186 18.33 10.36 11.11
C PHE A 186 17.18 10.66 10.15
N THR A 187 17.20 11.82 9.48
CA THR A 187 16.20 12.20 8.47
C THR A 187 16.16 11.19 7.34
N GLY A 188 17.32 10.82 6.78
CA GLY A 188 17.40 9.80 5.74
C GLY A 188 16.84 8.45 6.19
N THR A 189 17.17 8.03 7.41
CA THR A 189 16.66 6.76 7.98
C THR A 189 15.14 6.80 8.15
N MET A 190 14.58 7.89 8.69
CA MET A 190 13.13 8.05 8.83
C MET A 190 12.42 8.09 7.46
N LEU A 191 13.02 8.73 6.44
CA LEU A 191 12.49 8.74 5.07
C LEU A 191 12.46 7.33 4.47
N ALA A 192 13.55 6.56 4.63
CA ALA A 192 13.63 5.18 4.18
C ALA A 192 12.53 4.33 4.83
N CYS A 193 12.42 4.43 6.16
CA CYS A 193 11.41 3.73 6.93
C CYS A 193 10.00 4.12 6.51
N CYS A 194 9.74 5.40 6.23
CA CYS A 194 8.44 5.89 5.77
C CYS A 194 8.01 5.25 4.44
N ILE A 195 8.88 5.29 3.41
CA ILE A 195 8.61 4.66 2.10
C ILE A 195 8.42 3.16 2.28
N SER A 196 9.24 2.52 3.13
CA SER A 196 9.17 1.08 3.40
C SER A 196 7.97 0.63 4.24
N VAL A 197 7.14 1.54 4.76
CA VAL A 197 5.84 1.21 5.36
C VAL A 197 4.70 1.34 4.34
N LYS A 198 4.59 2.49 3.65
CA LYS A 198 3.52 2.76 2.68
C LYS A 198 4.03 3.75 1.63
N PHE A 199 3.65 3.57 0.36
CA PHE A 199 4.07 4.47 -0.72
C PHE A 199 3.56 5.92 -0.57
N VAL A 200 2.59 6.18 0.31
CA VAL A 200 2.19 7.54 0.70
C VAL A 200 3.38 8.32 1.30
N GLY A 201 4.38 7.62 1.86
CA GLY A 201 5.63 8.22 2.32
C GLY A 201 6.44 8.94 1.23
N LEU A 202 6.17 8.71 -0.05
CA LEU A 202 6.78 9.51 -1.12
C LEU A 202 6.42 11.00 -1.03
N PHE A 203 5.29 11.36 -0.42
CA PHE A 203 4.89 12.75 -0.24
C PHE A 203 5.77 13.49 0.77
N VAL A 204 6.20 12.83 1.85
CA VAL A 204 7.16 13.43 2.80
C VAL A 204 8.57 13.50 2.21
N VAL A 205 8.96 12.54 1.36
CA VAL A 205 10.22 12.60 0.61
C VAL A 205 10.24 13.82 -0.29
N LEU A 206 9.12 14.10 -0.98
CA LEU A 206 8.98 15.30 -1.80
C LEU A 206 9.04 16.57 -0.95
N LEU A 207 8.36 16.61 0.21
CA LEU A 207 8.42 17.76 1.12
C LEU A 207 9.85 18.04 1.60
N VAL A 208 10.55 17.04 2.12
CA VAL A 208 11.94 17.18 2.60
C VAL A 208 12.89 17.50 1.44
N GLY A 209 12.64 16.97 0.25
CA GLY A 209 13.36 17.33 -0.97
C GLY A 209 13.20 18.81 -1.32
N LEU A 210 11.97 19.34 -1.27
CA LEU A 210 11.71 20.76 -1.51
C LEU A 210 12.33 21.66 -0.44
N MET A 211 12.27 21.28 0.84
CA MET A 211 12.97 21.99 1.93
C MET A 211 14.48 22.00 1.70
N THR A 212 15.06 20.87 1.31
CA THR A 212 16.49 20.74 1.00
C THR A 212 16.89 21.61 -0.19
N LEU A 213 16.07 21.65 -1.24
CA LEU A 213 16.32 22.51 -2.40
C LEU A 213 16.26 23.99 -2.03
N ALA A 214 15.29 24.39 -1.20
CA ALA A 214 15.20 25.76 -0.70
C ALA A 214 16.42 26.14 0.17
N ASP A 215 16.89 25.24 1.03
CA ASP A 215 18.11 25.45 1.81
C ASP A 215 19.35 25.60 0.92
N LEU A 216 19.50 24.74 -0.08
CA LEU A 216 20.60 24.82 -1.05
C LEU A 216 20.54 26.12 -1.85
N TRP A 217 19.33 26.59 -2.19
CA TRP A 217 19.10 27.86 -2.86
C TRP A 217 19.53 29.04 -1.99
N ASN A 218 19.17 29.03 -0.70
CA ASN A 218 19.57 30.07 0.26
C ASN A 218 21.09 30.08 0.48
N ILE A 219 21.74 28.92 0.57
CA ILE A 219 23.20 28.81 0.70
C ILE A 219 23.91 29.29 -0.56
N LEU A 220 23.35 29.02 -1.75
CA LEU A 220 23.90 29.49 -3.02
C LEU A 220 23.74 31.02 -3.19
N GLY A 221 22.64 31.59 -2.68
CA GLY A 221 22.39 33.03 -2.71
C GLY A 221 23.26 33.84 -1.74
N ASP A 222 23.93 33.18 -0.79
CA ASP A 222 24.83 33.84 0.14
C ASP A 222 26.20 34.12 -0.50
N MET A 223 26.35 35.35 -0.98
CA MET A 223 27.57 35.84 -1.63
C MET A 223 28.79 35.91 -0.70
N SER A 224 28.62 35.73 0.62
CA SER A 224 29.73 35.69 1.57
C SER A 224 30.49 34.35 1.55
N ARG A 225 29.89 33.31 0.95
CA ARG A 225 30.39 31.94 0.99
C ARG A 225 30.93 31.48 -0.37
N PRO A 226 32.01 30.68 -0.40
CA PRO A 226 32.49 30.11 -1.65
C PRO A 226 31.51 29.06 -2.18
N VAL A 227 31.38 28.95 -3.51
CA VAL A 227 30.52 27.95 -4.20
C VAL A 227 30.83 26.51 -3.75
N MET A 228 32.07 26.23 -3.36
CA MET A 228 32.49 24.93 -2.82
C MET A 228 31.70 24.54 -1.55
N ALA A 229 31.23 25.51 -0.76
CA ALA A 229 30.38 25.24 0.40
C ALA A 229 29.04 24.62 -0.05
N THR A 230 28.42 25.16 -1.10
CA THR A 230 27.19 24.63 -1.70
C THR A 230 27.40 23.22 -2.24
N VAL A 231 28.53 22.96 -2.91
CA VAL A 231 28.87 21.61 -3.41
C VAL A 231 29.01 20.60 -2.26
N LYS A 232 29.70 20.97 -1.17
CA LYS A 232 29.82 20.11 0.02
C LYS A 232 28.47 19.79 0.64
N HIS A 233 27.59 20.79 0.76
CA HIS A 233 26.21 20.60 1.24
C HIS A 233 25.41 19.67 0.32
N LEU A 234 25.50 19.87 -1.00
CA LEU A 234 24.83 19.03 -1.98
C LEU A 234 25.31 17.57 -1.88
N MET A 235 26.61 17.33 -1.78
CA MET A 235 27.16 15.98 -1.65
C MET A 235 26.72 15.31 -0.35
N GLY A 236 26.86 15.99 0.79
CA GLY A 236 26.44 15.45 2.09
C GLY A 236 24.95 15.10 2.12
N ARG A 237 24.11 16.01 1.64
CA ARG A 237 22.65 15.78 1.57
C ARG A 237 22.29 14.69 0.56
N SER A 238 22.95 14.61 -0.60
CA SER A 238 22.69 13.54 -1.59
C SER A 238 23.04 12.15 -1.05
N VAL A 239 24.17 12.02 -0.34
CA VAL A 239 24.55 10.74 0.27
C VAL A 239 23.55 10.33 1.35
N CYS A 240 23.20 11.23 2.27
CA CYS A 240 22.36 10.88 3.42
C CYS A 240 20.86 10.87 3.13
N LEU A 241 20.36 11.64 2.17
CA LEU A 241 18.92 11.77 1.85
C LEU A 241 18.50 11.01 0.58
N ILE A 242 19.45 10.50 -0.22
CA ILE A 242 19.15 9.69 -1.42
C ILE A 242 19.81 8.32 -1.35
N ALA A 243 21.15 8.26 -1.31
CA ALA A 243 21.87 6.99 -1.37
C ALA A 243 21.59 6.10 -0.13
N TRP A 244 21.64 6.69 1.07
CA TRP A 244 21.39 5.98 2.32
C TRP A 244 19.95 5.44 2.43
N PRO A 245 18.87 6.22 2.12
CA PRO A 245 17.52 5.68 2.13
C PRO A 245 17.28 4.56 1.10
N VAL A 246 17.86 4.68 -0.09
CA VAL A 246 17.77 3.62 -1.11
C VAL A 246 18.44 2.34 -0.62
N LEU A 247 19.62 2.44 0.00
CA LEU A 247 20.30 1.30 0.59
C LEU A 247 19.43 0.61 1.65
N LEU A 248 18.90 1.36 2.61
CA LEU A 248 18.03 0.82 3.66
C LEU A 248 16.76 0.18 3.08
N TYR A 249 16.12 0.83 2.10
CA TYR A 249 14.94 0.30 1.43
C TYR A 249 15.22 -1.07 0.79
N VAL A 250 16.34 -1.21 0.07
CA VAL A 250 16.76 -2.49 -0.52
C VAL A 250 17.07 -3.52 0.57
N THR A 251 17.73 -3.12 1.67
CA THR A 251 18.00 -4.00 2.82
C THR A 251 16.71 -4.51 3.47
N PHE A 252 15.69 -3.69 3.64
CA PHE A 252 14.41 -4.13 4.21
C PHE A 252 13.71 -5.16 3.31
N PHE A 253 13.75 -4.98 1.99
CA PHE A 253 13.26 -6.00 1.06
C PHE A 253 14.11 -7.27 1.06
N TYR A 254 15.42 -7.15 1.23
CA TYR A 254 16.30 -8.30 1.40
C TYR A 254 15.92 -9.13 2.62
N ILE A 255 15.68 -8.48 3.77
CA ILE A 255 15.21 -9.16 4.98
C ILE A 255 13.83 -9.78 4.74
N HIS A 256 12.88 -9.04 4.16
CA HIS A 256 11.54 -9.54 3.84
C HIS A 256 11.57 -10.83 3.01
N LEU A 257 12.31 -10.83 1.90
CA LEU A 257 12.39 -11.97 0.96
C LEU A 257 13.21 -13.15 1.49
N THR A 258 14.05 -12.92 2.51
CA THR A 258 14.85 -13.96 3.20
C THR A 258 14.07 -14.60 4.35
N VAL A 259 13.31 -13.80 5.10
CA VAL A 259 12.49 -14.27 6.22
C VAL A 259 11.31 -15.11 5.72
N LEU A 260 10.63 -14.65 4.66
CA LEU A 260 9.49 -15.35 4.06
C LEU A 260 9.96 -16.40 3.05
N ASN A 261 10.38 -17.56 3.55
CA ASN A 261 10.96 -18.63 2.75
C ASN A 261 10.03 -19.83 2.53
N ARG A 262 8.80 -19.84 3.06
CA ARG A 262 7.81 -20.90 2.85
C ARG A 262 6.71 -20.46 1.90
N SER A 263 6.10 -21.38 1.16
CA SER A 263 4.93 -21.11 0.32
C SER A 263 3.72 -20.68 1.16
N GLY A 264 2.85 -19.87 0.57
CA GLY A 264 1.60 -19.40 1.16
C GLY A 264 0.68 -18.84 0.08
N ASN A 265 -0.57 -18.51 0.44
CA ASN A 265 -1.65 -18.20 -0.52
C ASN A 265 -1.35 -17.05 -1.50
N GLY A 266 -0.36 -16.21 -1.23
CA GLY A 266 0.02 -15.08 -2.07
C GLY A 266 1.11 -15.37 -3.11
N ASP A 267 1.69 -16.58 -3.13
CA ASP A 267 2.76 -16.93 -4.07
C ASP A 267 2.29 -17.01 -5.53
N GLY A 268 1.01 -17.31 -5.77
CA GLY A 268 0.37 -17.39 -7.09
C GLY A 268 0.48 -16.13 -7.95
N PHE A 269 0.65 -14.95 -7.33
CA PHE A 269 0.80 -13.68 -8.05
C PHE A 269 2.18 -13.51 -8.71
N TYR A 270 3.16 -14.31 -8.28
CA TYR A 270 4.55 -14.25 -8.72
C TYR A 270 4.86 -15.30 -9.79
N SER A 271 5.98 -15.10 -10.49
CA SER A 271 6.51 -16.00 -11.50
C SER A 271 6.86 -17.37 -10.91
N SER A 272 6.80 -18.39 -11.77
CA SER A 272 7.19 -19.76 -11.41
C SER A 272 8.64 -19.83 -10.90
N ALA A 273 9.52 -18.99 -11.45
CA ALA A 273 10.91 -18.88 -11.01
C ALA A 273 11.02 -18.33 -9.58
N PHE A 274 10.22 -17.31 -9.22
CA PHE A 274 10.17 -16.82 -7.85
C PHE A 274 9.64 -17.89 -6.88
N GLN A 275 8.57 -18.58 -7.27
CA GLN A 275 7.93 -19.62 -6.46
C GLN A 275 8.84 -20.82 -6.16
N SER A 276 9.78 -21.15 -7.05
CA SER A 276 10.68 -22.29 -6.85
C SER A 276 11.63 -22.14 -5.67
N GLN A 277 11.88 -20.91 -5.20
CA GLN A 277 12.69 -20.66 -3.99
C GLN A 277 11.91 -20.81 -2.68
N LEU A 278 10.58 -21.01 -2.73
CA LEU A 278 9.73 -21.10 -1.55
C LEU A 278 9.56 -22.56 -1.11
N ILE A 279 10.03 -22.87 0.10
CA ILE A 279 9.92 -24.19 0.72
C ILE A 279 8.43 -24.57 0.84
N GLY A 280 8.07 -25.76 0.36
CA GLY A 280 6.69 -26.27 0.39
C GLY A 280 5.88 -25.94 -0.85
N ASN A 281 6.39 -25.15 -1.80
CA ASN A 281 5.79 -25.04 -3.13
C ASN A 281 6.10 -26.32 -3.94
N SER A 282 5.18 -26.74 -4.83
CA SER A 282 5.42 -27.93 -5.67
C SER A 282 6.59 -27.79 -6.64
N LEU A 283 7.03 -26.55 -6.93
CA LEU A 283 8.18 -26.25 -7.78
C LEU A 283 9.51 -26.26 -7.01
N HIS A 284 9.47 -26.25 -5.68
CA HIS A 284 10.68 -26.24 -4.86
C HIS A 284 11.34 -27.62 -4.88
N ASN A 285 12.60 -27.68 -5.33
CA ASN A 285 13.33 -28.92 -5.61
C ASN A 285 12.61 -29.85 -6.60
N ALA A 286 11.70 -29.31 -7.42
CA ALA A 286 11.13 -30.08 -8.51
C ALA A 286 12.23 -30.45 -9.50
N SER A 287 12.10 -31.66 -10.06
CA SER A 287 12.92 -32.11 -11.18
C SER A 287 11.97 -32.44 -12.31
N MET A 288 12.21 -31.84 -13.47
CA MET A 288 11.40 -32.16 -14.64
C MET A 288 12.18 -31.98 -15.94
N PRO A 289 11.70 -32.54 -17.06
CA PRO A 289 12.38 -32.41 -18.33
C PRO A 289 12.49 -30.95 -18.76
N ARG A 290 13.70 -30.52 -19.06
CA ARG A 290 13.97 -29.15 -19.53
C ARG A 290 13.32 -28.89 -20.90
N GLN A 291 13.41 -29.86 -21.80
CA GLN A 291 12.87 -29.76 -23.16
C GLN A 291 11.42 -30.25 -23.18
N VAL A 292 10.57 -29.54 -23.92
CA VAL A 292 9.17 -29.95 -24.14
C VAL A 292 9.10 -30.83 -25.38
N ALA A 293 8.53 -32.04 -25.24
CA ALA A 293 8.38 -33.00 -26.31
C ALA A 293 6.90 -33.19 -26.68
N TYR A 294 6.64 -33.65 -27.91
CA TYR A 294 5.32 -34.11 -28.30
C TYR A 294 4.89 -35.31 -27.45
N GLY A 295 3.64 -35.29 -26.98
CA GLY A 295 3.11 -36.25 -26.02
C GLY A 295 3.38 -35.89 -24.55
N ALA A 296 4.06 -34.77 -24.27
CA ALA A 296 4.22 -34.29 -22.90
C ALA A 296 2.93 -33.68 -22.35
N ILE A 297 2.69 -33.88 -21.05
CA ILE A 297 1.65 -33.20 -20.31
C ILE A 297 2.26 -31.93 -19.71
N ILE A 298 1.73 -30.77 -20.08
CA ILE A 298 2.22 -29.47 -19.70
C ILE A 298 1.16 -28.66 -18.95
N THR A 299 1.60 -27.72 -18.13
CA THR A 299 0.76 -26.63 -17.62
C THR A 299 1.25 -25.31 -18.19
N LEU A 300 0.32 -24.49 -18.69
CA LEU A 300 0.63 -23.20 -19.28
C LEU A 300 0.23 -22.09 -18.33
N LYS A 301 1.20 -21.29 -17.89
CA LYS A 301 0.97 -20.09 -17.08
C LYS A 301 1.13 -18.86 -17.94
N ASN A 302 0.29 -17.85 -17.72
CA ASN A 302 0.43 -16.59 -18.42
C ASN A 302 1.59 -15.78 -17.80
N HIS A 303 2.45 -15.21 -18.63
CA HIS A 303 3.65 -14.48 -18.17
C HIS A 303 3.33 -13.10 -17.59
N ARG A 304 2.11 -12.58 -17.79
CA ARG A 304 1.65 -11.36 -17.14
C ARG A 304 1.73 -11.53 -15.62
N THR A 305 2.14 -10.49 -14.92
CA THR A 305 2.12 -10.46 -13.46
C THR A 305 0.69 -10.67 -12.92
N GLY A 306 0.49 -11.63 -12.01
CA GLY A 306 -0.83 -12.10 -11.58
C GLY A 306 -1.61 -12.89 -12.64
N GLY A 307 -0.94 -13.37 -13.69
CA GLY A 307 -1.51 -14.23 -14.73
C GLY A 307 -1.79 -15.64 -14.19
N GLY A 308 -2.95 -16.19 -14.54
CA GLY A 308 -3.33 -17.54 -14.15
C GLY A 308 -2.82 -18.63 -15.11
N TYR A 309 -3.11 -19.87 -14.74
CA TYR A 309 -2.94 -21.05 -15.56
C TYR A 309 -4.06 -21.16 -16.59
N LEU A 310 -3.74 -21.62 -17.80
CA LEU A 310 -4.75 -22.00 -18.78
C LEU A 310 -5.58 -23.16 -18.22
N HIS A 311 -6.87 -22.92 -18.03
CA HIS A 311 -7.78 -23.78 -17.29
C HIS A 311 -9.00 -24.13 -18.13
N SER A 312 -9.55 -25.32 -17.92
CA SER A 312 -10.79 -25.76 -18.55
C SER A 312 -11.54 -26.72 -17.65
N HIS A 313 -12.87 -26.67 -17.66
CA HIS A 313 -13.73 -27.51 -16.83
C HIS A 313 -14.98 -27.90 -17.61
N TYR A 314 -15.75 -28.90 -17.15
CA TYR A 314 -16.87 -29.48 -17.92
C TYR A 314 -18.05 -28.51 -18.22
N HIS A 315 -18.06 -27.29 -17.68
CA HIS A 315 -19.13 -26.33 -17.93
C HIS A 315 -19.00 -25.67 -19.31
N LEU A 316 -20.14 -25.47 -19.96
CA LEU A 316 -20.23 -24.83 -21.28
C LEU A 316 -20.51 -23.33 -21.14
N TYR A 317 -20.14 -22.54 -22.14
CA TYR A 317 -20.59 -21.15 -22.23
C TYR A 317 -22.14 -21.07 -22.29
N PRO A 318 -22.76 -20.10 -21.60
CA PRO A 318 -24.21 -19.90 -21.67
C PRO A 318 -24.72 -19.58 -23.07
N GLU A 319 -25.99 -19.87 -23.37
CA GLU A 319 -26.58 -19.68 -24.71
C GLU A 319 -26.49 -18.25 -25.26
N ASN A 320 -26.46 -17.23 -24.38
CA ASN A 320 -26.36 -15.83 -24.77
C ASN A 320 -24.91 -15.34 -24.97
N VAL A 321 -23.90 -16.22 -24.82
CA VAL A 321 -22.48 -15.86 -24.78
C VAL A 321 -21.69 -16.68 -25.81
N GLY A 322 -21.87 -16.35 -27.09
CA GLY A 322 -21.17 -17.01 -28.20
C GLY A 322 -21.55 -18.50 -28.32
N ALA A 323 -20.58 -19.31 -28.70
CA ALA A 323 -20.78 -20.73 -28.98
C ALA A 323 -20.92 -21.49 -27.68
N ARG A 324 -21.91 -22.37 -27.63
CA ARG A 324 -22.18 -23.27 -26.51
C ARG A 324 -21.18 -24.44 -26.48
N GLN A 325 -19.93 -24.11 -26.24
CA GLN A 325 -18.80 -25.04 -26.15
C GLN A 325 -18.15 -24.95 -24.76
N GLN A 326 -17.19 -25.83 -24.47
CA GLN A 326 -16.54 -25.90 -23.16
C GLN A 326 -15.82 -24.60 -22.83
N GLN A 327 -15.97 -24.12 -21.60
CA GLN A 327 -15.30 -22.91 -21.13
C GLN A 327 -13.79 -23.12 -21.04
N ILE A 328 -13.05 -22.13 -21.51
CA ILE A 328 -11.61 -22.00 -21.29
C ILE A 328 -11.36 -20.66 -20.64
N THR A 329 -10.69 -20.70 -19.50
CA THR A 329 -10.46 -19.56 -18.62
C THR A 329 -9.01 -19.55 -18.17
N THR A 330 -8.64 -18.55 -17.36
CA THR A 330 -7.45 -18.67 -16.53
C THR A 330 -7.80 -18.76 -15.05
N TYR A 331 -7.19 -19.72 -14.39
CA TYR A 331 -7.35 -19.97 -12.96
C TYR A 331 -6.04 -19.71 -12.21
N THR A 332 -6.11 -19.08 -11.04
CA THR A 332 -4.92 -18.62 -10.30
C THR A 332 -4.26 -19.71 -9.45
N HIS A 333 -4.95 -20.83 -9.23
CA HIS A 333 -4.45 -21.92 -8.39
C HIS A 333 -4.08 -23.15 -9.23
N LYS A 334 -3.24 -24.00 -8.66
CA LYS A 334 -2.86 -25.29 -9.25
C LYS A 334 -4.01 -26.27 -9.13
N ASP A 335 -4.34 -26.92 -10.23
CA ASP A 335 -5.46 -27.85 -10.38
C ASP A 335 -5.12 -28.89 -11.46
N ASP A 336 -5.68 -30.09 -11.37
CA ASP A 336 -5.56 -31.11 -12.42
C ASP A 336 -6.21 -30.67 -13.74
N ASN A 337 -7.18 -29.76 -13.68
CA ASN A 337 -7.82 -29.07 -14.81
C ASN A 337 -6.91 -28.03 -15.50
N ASN A 338 -5.66 -27.87 -15.06
CA ASN A 338 -4.67 -27.04 -15.73
C ASN A 338 -3.76 -27.84 -16.68
N LYS A 339 -3.98 -29.16 -16.80
CA LYS A 339 -3.11 -30.09 -17.55
C LYS A 339 -3.52 -30.20 -19.01
N TRP A 340 -2.56 -29.93 -19.91
CA TRP A 340 -2.72 -29.98 -21.36
C TRP A 340 -1.72 -30.94 -21.99
N LEU A 341 -2.17 -31.79 -22.90
CA LEU A 341 -1.34 -32.68 -23.69
C LEU A 341 -0.97 -32.01 -25.02
N ILE A 342 0.33 -31.93 -25.31
CA ILE A 342 0.82 -31.35 -26.57
C ILE A 342 0.89 -32.40 -27.67
N LYS A 343 0.09 -32.25 -28.72
CA LYS A 343 0.02 -33.15 -29.87
C LYS A 343 0.50 -32.48 -31.15
N LYS A 344 0.98 -33.30 -32.10
CA LYS A 344 1.21 -32.83 -33.48
C LYS A 344 -0.12 -32.59 -34.17
N TYR A 345 -0.16 -31.63 -35.09
CA TYR A 345 -1.38 -31.31 -35.83
C TYR A 345 -1.82 -32.40 -36.83
N ASN A 346 -0.88 -33.21 -37.35
CA ASN A 346 -1.10 -34.11 -38.49
C ASN A 346 -0.97 -35.62 -38.19
N THR A 347 -0.38 -35.99 -37.06
CA THR A 347 -0.08 -37.40 -36.73
C THR A 347 -0.32 -37.67 -35.26
N GLU A 348 -1.01 -38.76 -34.94
CA GLU A 348 -1.23 -39.22 -33.56
C GLU A 348 -0.03 -40.01 -32.99
N ASP A 349 0.80 -40.58 -33.85
CA ASP A 349 1.85 -41.51 -33.44
C ASP A 349 3.24 -40.85 -33.38
N THR A 350 3.82 -40.82 -32.18
CA THR A 350 5.23 -40.47 -31.95
C THR A 350 5.89 -41.61 -31.16
N GLY A 351 6.20 -42.71 -31.84
CA GLY A 351 6.96 -43.83 -31.26
C GLY A 351 8.31 -43.40 -30.62
N GLY A 352 8.87 -42.24 -31.00
CA GLY A 352 10.09 -41.65 -30.45
C GLY A 352 9.92 -40.28 -29.77
N VAL A 353 10.97 -39.84 -29.07
CA VAL A 353 11.03 -38.51 -28.44
C VAL A 353 11.26 -37.45 -29.51
N THR A 354 10.25 -36.60 -29.75
CA THR A 354 10.36 -35.47 -30.67
C THR A 354 10.17 -34.16 -29.92
N ILE A 355 11.18 -33.30 -29.93
CA ILE A 355 11.19 -32.01 -29.22
C ILE A 355 10.35 -31.01 -30.01
N VAL A 356 9.53 -30.22 -29.30
CA VAL A 356 8.73 -29.15 -29.89
C VAL A 356 9.62 -27.93 -30.13
N ARG A 357 9.53 -27.34 -31.32
CA ARG A 357 10.36 -26.19 -31.73
C ARG A 357 9.50 -24.97 -32.04
N SER A 358 10.10 -23.79 -31.92
CA SER A 358 9.49 -22.54 -32.37
C SER A 358 9.15 -22.63 -33.86
N GLY A 359 7.94 -22.27 -34.22
CA GLY A 359 7.41 -22.36 -35.58
C GLY A 359 6.52 -23.58 -35.83
N ASP A 360 6.51 -24.56 -34.93
CA ASP A 360 5.74 -25.78 -35.09
C ASP A 360 4.22 -25.55 -34.98
N LEU A 361 3.45 -26.40 -35.67
CA LEU A 361 2.00 -26.45 -35.58
C LEU A 361 1.58 -27.58 -34.62
N ILE A 362 0.84 -27.21 -33.58
CA ILE A 362 0.47 -28.10 -32.48
C ILE A 362 -1.05 -28.09 -32.24
N ARG A 363 -1.52 -29.10 -31.53
CA ARG A 363 -2.82 -29.12 -30.86
C ARG A 363 -2.62 -29.29 -29.36
N LEU A 364 -3.44 -28.60 -28.57
CA LEU A 364 -3.44 -28.71 -27.11
C LEU A 364 -4.73 -29.41 -26.69
N GLU A 365 -4.63 -30.63 -26.18
CA GLU A 365 -5.77 -31.39 -25.66
C GLU A 365 -5.83 -31.25 -24.14
N HIS A 366 -6.98 -30.87 -23.60
CA HIS A 366 -7.22 -30.84 -22.17
C HIS A 366 -7.29 -32.26 -21.61
N VAL A 367 -6.43 -32.61 -20.64
CA VAL A 367 -6.28 -34.00 -20.18
C VAL A 367 -7.56 -34.56 -19.52
N PRO A 368 -8.23 -33.85 -18.60
CA PRO A 368 -9.47 -34.35 -17.97
C PRO A 368 -10.66 -34.47 -18.92
N THR A 369 -10.88 -33.49 -19.80
CA THR A 369 -12.09 -33.45 -20.64
C THR A 369 -11.88 -33.96 -22.06
N ARG A 370 -10.63 -34.23 -22.45
CA ARG A 370 -10.24 -34.75 -23.77
C ARG A 370 -10.69 -33.87 -24.94
N ARG A 371 -10.83 -32.57 -24.71
CA ARG A 371 -11.22 -31.56 -25.71
C ARG A 371 -10.03 -30.70 -26.10
N ASN A 372 -9.99 -30.28 -27.36
CA ASN A 372 -8.92 -29.46 -27.93
C ASN A 372 -9.16 -27.98 -27.64
N LEU A 373 -8.07 -27.23 -27.45
CA LEU A 373 -8.08 -25.77 -27.44
C LEU A 373 -8.48 -25.26 -28.83
N HIS A 374 -9.60 -24.55 -28.89
CA HIS A 374 -10.26 -24.12 -30.12
C HIS A 374 -10.50 -22.61 -30.11
N SER A 375 -10.54 -22.01 -31.29
CA SER A 375 -11.05 -20.65 -31.45
C SER A 375 -11.79 -20.48 -32.76
N HIS A 376 -12.78 -19.61 -32.79
CA HIS A 376 -13.65 -19.36 -33.95
C HIS A 376 -13.99 -17.87 -34.04
N LYS A 377 -14.59 -17.42 -35.15
CA LYS A 377 -14.82 -15.99 -35.42
C LYS A 377 -15.94 -15.33 -34.59
N GLU A 378 -16.41 -15.97 -33.53
CA GLU A 378 -17.36 -15.34 -32.61
C GLU A 378 -16.66 -14.47 -31.59
N GLN A 379 -17.39 -13.48 -31.07
CA GLN A 379 -16.84 -12.51 -30.14
C GLN A 379 -16.62 -13.11 -28.76
N ALA A 380 -15.53 -12.73 -28.11
CA ALA A 380 -15.26 -13.14 -26.73
C ALA A 380 -16.35 -12.64 -25.75
N PRO A 381 -16.54 -13.30 -24.60
CA PRO A 381 -17.61 -13.00 -23.65
C PRO A 381 -17.65 -11.54 -23.19
N ILE A 382 -16.51 -10.99 -22.78
CA ILE A 382 -16.37 -9.64 -22.23
C ILE A 382 -15.65 -8.72 -23.23
N THR A 383 -14.55 -9.18 -23.81
CA THR A 383 -13.74 -8.36 -24.71
C THR A 383 -14.18 -8.53 -26.16
N LYS A 384 -15.26 -7.82 -26.56
CA LYS A 384 -15.91 -7.98 -27.88
C LYS A 384 -15.02 -7.75 -29.11
N LYS A 385 -13.84 -7.14 -28.95
CA LYS A 385 -12.83 -6.98 -30.02
C LYS A 385 -12.01 -8.24 -30.28
N HIS A 386 -12.03 -9.20 -29.37
CA HIS A 386 -11.30 -10.46 -29.46
C HIS A 386 -12.25 -11.59 -29.88
N TYR A 387 -11.67 -12.69 -30.33
CA TYR A 387 -12.39 -13.91 -30.64
C TYR A 387 -12.51 -14.83 -29.42
N GLN A 388 -13.60 -15.58 -29.37
CA GLN A 388 -13.86 -16.57 -28.31
C GLN A 388 -12.88 -17.73 -28.41
N VAL A 389 -12.44 -18.23 -27.25
CA VAL A 389 -11.62 -19.44 -27.10
C VAL A 389 -12.39 -20.45 -26.25
N THR A 390 -12.45 -21.68 -26.72
CA THR A 390 -13.32 -22.75 -26.21
C THR A 390 -12.61 -24.10 -26.25
N GLY A 391 -13.16 -25.07 -25.52
CA GLY A 391 -12.79 -26.48 -25.68
C GLY A 391 -13.76 -27.16 -26.65
N TYR A 392 -13.23 -27.73 -27.73
CA TYR A 392 -14.01 -28.38 -28.79
C TYR A 392 -13.47 -29.77 -29.12
N GLY A 393 -14.27 -30.59 -29.81
CA GLY A 393 -13.89 -31.95 -30.20
C GLY A 393 -14.06 -33.00 -29.10
N GLU A 394 -13.93 -34.28 -29.44
CA GLU A 394 -14.10 -35.41 -28.50
C GLU A 394 -12.92 -36.38 -28.61
N ASN A 395 -12.38 -36.83 -27.48
CA ASN A 395 -11.23 -37.74 -27.42
C ASN A 395 -10.02 -37.25 -28.23
N GLY A 396 -9.80 -35.93 -28.25
CA GLY A 396 -8.72 -35.28 -29.01
C GLY A 396 -8.99 -35.16 -30.52
N THR A 397 -10.10 -35.70 -31.01
CA THR A 397 -10.54 -35.49 -32.40
C THR A 397 -11.25 -34.15 -32.51
N GLY A 398 -10.85 -33.35 -33.50
CA GLY A 398 -11.46 -32.05 -33.76
C GLY A 398 -11.12 -31.55 -35.15
N ASP A 399 -11.16 -30.24 -35.39
CA ASP A 399 -11.11 -29.66 -36.74
C ASP A 399 -9.82 -28.87 -37.00
N ALA A 400 -9.80 -28.12 -38.10
CA ALA A 400 -8.66 -27.27 -38.46
C ALA A 400 -8.54 -26.01 -37.58
N ASN A 401 -9.57 -25.66 -36.80
CA ASN A 401 -9.57 -24.54 -35.85
C ASN A 401 -8.98 -24.94 -34.48
N ASP A 402 -8.45 -26.14 -34.34
CA ASP A 402 -7.72 -26.56 -33.14
C ASP A 402 -6.20 -26.35 -33.27
N VAL A 403 -5.74 -25.84 -34.43
CA VAL A 403 -4.31 -25.77 -34.78
C VAL A 403 -3.72 -24.43 -34.36
N TRP A 404 -2.67 -24.50 -33.53
CA TRP A 404 -1.93 -23.34 -33.03
C TRP A 404 -0.47 -23.42 -33.47
N LYS A 405 0.06 -22.32 -33.98
CA LYS A 405 1.49 -22.13 -34.22
C LYS A 405 2.16 -21.63 -32.94
N ILE A 406 3.15 -22.35 -32.44
CA ILE A 406 3.89 -21.98 -31.23
C ILE A 406 5.16 -21.21 -31.60
N ASN A 407 5.32 -19.99 -31.08
CA ASN A 407 6.48 -19.14 -31.36
C ASN A 407 7.18 -18.74 -30.06
N VAL A 408 8.51 -18.80 -30.03
CA VAL A 408 9.32 -18.28 -28.92
C VAL A 408 9.59 -16.79 -29.16
N VAL A 409 9.24 -15.94 -28.19
CA VAL A 409 9.40 -14.48 -28.29
C VAL A 409 10.88 -14.12 -28.39
N GLY A 410 11.26 -13.45 -29.49
CA GLY A 410 12.63 -12.97 -29.72
C GLY A 410 13.62 -14.04 -30.21
N ALA A 411 13.16 -15.27 -30.48
CA ALA A 411 13.97 -16.33 -31.05
C ALA A 411 13.57 -16.64 -32.50
N LYS A 412 14.48 -17.32 -33.23
CA LYS A 412 14.22 -17.78 -34.60
C LYS A 412 13.42 -19.07 -34.61
N ASP A 413 12.67 -19.31 -35.69
CA ASP A 413 12.03 -20.60 -35.96
C ASP A 413 13.09 -21.73 -35.92
N GLY A 414 12.72 -22.86 -35.31
CA GLY A 414 13.62 -23.99 -35.03
C GLY A 414 14.25 -24.00 -33.64
N THR A 415 14.12 -22.93 -32.85
CA THR A 415 14.61 -22.90 -31.45
C THR A 415 13.82 -23.89 -30.59
N GLU A 416 14.52 -24.70 -29.79
CA GLU A 416 13.88 -25.68 -28.90
C GLU A 416 13.09 -25.01 -27.78
N ILE A 417 11.90 -25.54 -27.51
CA ILE A 417 11.06 -25.04 -26.42
C ILE A 417 11.51 -25.68 -25.12
N THR A 418 11.81 -24.82 -24.16
CA THR A 418 12.24 -25.20 -22.82
C THR A 418 11.24 -24.73 -21.79
N ALA A 419 10.96 -25.58 -20.81
CA ALA A 419 10.09 -25.20 -19.72
C ALA A 419 10.71 -24.06 -18.87
N VAL A 420 9.85 -23.27 -18.23
CA VAL A 420 10.13 -22.10 -17.38
C VAL A 420 10.76 -20.90 -18.09
N SER A 421 11.77 -21.14 -18.92
CA SER A 421 12.62 -20.11 -19.53
C SER A 421 12.08 -19.59 -20.87
N SER A 422 11.41 -20.44 -21.66
CA SER A 422 10.86 -20.01 -22.95
C SER A 422 9.61 -19.16 -22.78
N LYS A 423 9.62 -17.96 -23.36
CA LYS A 423 8.44 -17.09 -23.48
C LYS A 423 7.72 -17.43 -24.78
N LEU A 424 6.53 -18.00 -24.67
CA LEU A 424 5.77 -18.60 -25.77
C LEU A 424 4.60 -17.72 -26.19
N LYS A 425 4.33 -17.70 -27.49
CA LYS A 425 3.10 -17.16 -28.08
C LYS A 425 2.43 -18.24 -28.90
N PHE A 426 1.15 -18.47 -28.63
CA PHE A 426 0.32 -19.36 -29.42
C PHE A 426 -0.49 -18.53 -30.41
N VAL A 427 -0.21 -18.69 -31.69
CA VAL A 427 -0.90 -18.00 -32.77
C VAL A 427 -1.82 -18.98 -33.46
N HIS A 428 -3.12 -18.70 -33.46
CA HIS A 428 -4.10 -19.54 -34.11
C HIS A 428 -3.85 -19.57 -35.62
N TYR A 429 -3.79 -20.77 -36.22
CA TYR A 429 -3.34 -20.94 -37.60
C TYR A 429 -4.29 -20.30 -38.64
N LEU A 430 -5.59 -20.56 -38.53
CA LEU A 430 -6.59 -20.04 -39.49
C LEU A 430 -7.00 -18.58 -39.21
N GLN A 431 -7.24 -18.23 -37.95
CA GLN A 431 -7.80 -16.94 -37.51
C GLN A 431 -6.71 -15.86 -37.42
N SER A 432 -5.43 -16.25 -37.43
CA SER A 432 -4.27 -15.35 -37.31
C SER A 432 -4.34 -14.43 -36.08
N CYS A 433 -4.82 -14.96 -34.95
CA CYS A 433 -4.93 -14.27 -33.67
C CYS A 433 -4.05 -14.93 -32.61
N ALA A 434 -3.62 -14.18 -31.59
CA ALA A 434 -2.78 -14.68 -30.50
C ALA A 434 -3.63 -15.05 -29.28
N LEU A 435 -3.38 -16.21 -28.68
CA LEU A 435 -3.98 -16.61 -27.41
C LEU A 435 -3.54 -15.64 -26.30
N THR A 436 -4.50 -14.94 -25.70
CA THR A 436 -4.23 -13.90 -24.70
C THR A 436 -5.19 -13.97 -23.53
N THR A 437 -4.81 -13.30 -22.44
CA THR A 437 -5.69 -13.03 -21.31
C THR A 437 -6.14 -11.57 -21.39
N SER A 438 -7.45 -11.31 -21.25
CA SER A 438 -7.93 -9.92 -21.23
C SER A 438 -7.67 -9.26 -19.88
N GLY A 439 -7.42 -10.05 -18.83
CA GLY A 439 -7.30 -9.62 -17.43
C GLY A 439 -8.61 -9.19 -16.80
N LYS A 440 -9.74 -9.39 -17.48
CA LYS A 440 -11.07 -9.16 -16.92
C LYS A 440 -11.59 -10.43 -16.31
N GLN A 441 -12.26 -10.30 -15.16
CA GLN A 441 -12.98 -11.40 -14.55
C GLN A 441 -14.26 -11.67 -15.33
N LEU A 442 -14.53 -12.96 -15.56
CA LEU A 442 -15.79 -13.42 -16.09
C LEU A 442 -16.87 -13.35 -15.00
N PRO A 443 -18.17 -13.31 -15.34
CA PRO A 443 -19.25 -13.30 -14.37
C PRO A 443 -19.39 -14.63 -13.61
N LYS A 444 -20.33 -14.68 -12.66
CA LYS A 444 -20.58 -15.85 -11.79
C LYS A 444 -20.78 -17.19 -12.52
N TRP A 445 -21.27 -17.18 -13.76
CA TRP A 445 -21.43 -18.40 -14.57
C TRP A 445 -20.10 -19.09 -14.95
N ALA A 446 -18.97 -18.39 -14.79
CA ALA A 446 -17.61 -18.90 -14.97
C ALA A 446 -16.79 -18.84 -13.67
N TYR A 447 -17.44 -18.89 -12.51
CA TYR A 447 -16.78 -18.89 -11.20
C TYR A 447 -15.83 -17.70 -10.96
N GLU A 448 -16.09 -16.56 -11.59
CA GLU A 448 -15.28 -15.34 -11.44
C GLU A 448 -13.78 -15.50 -11.83
N GLN A 449 -13.49 -16.52 -12.65
CA GLN A 449 -12.18 -16.76 -13.27
C GLN A 449 -11.88 -15.69 -14.34
N GLN A 450 -10.62 -15.57 -14.80
CA GLN A 450 -10.30 -14.55 -15.81
C GLN A 450 -10.53 -15.05 -17.25
N GLU A 451 -10.89 -14.12 -18.14
CA GLU A 451 -11.18 -14.39 -19.55
C GLU A 451 -9.92 -14.71 -20.37
N VAL A 452 -9.95 -15.85 -21.05
CA VAL A 452 -9.04 -16.21 -22.16
C VAL A 452 -9.73 -15.90 -23.48
N SER A 453 -9.00 -15.28 -24.40
CA SER A 453 -9.52 -14.89 -25.71
C SER A 453 -8.42 -14.91 -26.77
N CYS A 454 -8.79 -14.85 -28.04
CA CYS A 454 -7.83 -14.78 -29.14
C CYS A 454 -7.82 -13.37 -29.72
N ASN A 455 -6.70 -12.66 -29.55
CA ASN A 455 -6.55 -11.26 -29.95
C ASN A 455 -5.98 -11.17 -31.38
N PRO A 456 -6.67 -10.50 -32.32
CA PRO A 456 -6.14 -10.26 -33.66
C PRO A 456 -4.79 -9.52 -33.66
N ASN A 457 -4.48 -8.75 -32.61
CA ASN A 457 -3.19 -8.10 -32.45
C ASN A 457 -2.13 -9.07 -31.88
N LEU A 458 -1.28 -9.61 -32.75
CA LEU A 458 -0.21 -10.54 -32.40
C LEU A 458 0.87 -9.96 -31.47
N ARG A 459 0.98 -8.62 -31.40
CA ARG A 459 1.98 -7.93 -30.56
C ARG A 459 1.49 -7.66 -29.14
N ASP A 460 0.36 -8.25 -28.74
CA ASP A 460 -0.15 -8.16 -27.37
C ASP A 460 0.89 -8.67 -26.34
N PRO A 461 1.28 -7.85 -25.34
CA PRO A 461 2.15 -8.30 -24.25
C PRO A 461 1.48 -9.32 -23.33
N ASN A 462 0.15 -9.32 -23.21
CA ASN A 462 -0.59 -10.27 -22.36
C ASN A 462 -0.74 -11.66 -22.99
N GLY A 463 -0.38 -11.80 -24.27
CA GLY A 463 -0.41 -13.07 -25.01
C GLY A 463 0.84 -13.93 -24.84
N VAL A 464 1.69 -13.63 -23.86
CA VAL A 464 2.91 -14.40 -23.58
C VAL A 464 2.63 -15.42 -22.49
N TRP A 465 3.04 -16.67 -22.73
CA TRP A 465 2.83 -17.81 -21.86
C TRP A 465 4.17 -18.50 -21.56
N ASN A 466 4.24 -19.25 -20.48
CA ASN A 466 5.36 -20.13 -20.15
C ASN A 466 4.85 -21.52 -19.77
N VAL A 467 5.59 -22.55 -20.15
CA VAL A 467 5.36 -23.92 -19.65
C VAL A 467 5.91 -23.98 -18.23
N GLU A 468 5.06 -24.15 -17.23
CA GLU A 468 5.48 -24.21 -15.83
C GLU A 468 5.84 -25.63 -15.41
N GLU A 469 4.92 -26.58 -15.59
CA GLU A 469 5.14 -28.00 -15.34
C GLU A 469 5.19 -28.75 -16.69
N ASN A 470 6.08 -29.72 -16.80
CA ASN A 470 6.32 -30.54 -17.98
C ASN A 470 6.56 -31.97 -17.50
N VAL A 471 5.67 -32.89 -17.88
CA VAL A 471 5.76 -34.30 -17.49
C VAL A 471 5.92 -35.14 -18.75
N PHE A 472 7.07 -35.80 -18.87
CA PHE A 472 7.37 -36.70 -19.97
C PHE A 472 8.43 -37.73 -19.56
N GLU A 473 8.00 -38.99 -19.40
CA GLU A 473 8.82 -40.06 -18.80
C GLU A 473 10.09 -40.40 -19.60
N LYS A 474 10.11 -40.15 -20.91
CA LYS A 474 11.23 -40.53 -21.79
C LYS A 474 12.38 -39.51 -21.80
N LEU A 475 12.28 -38.39 -21.08
CA LEU A 475 13.34 -37.38 -20.99
C LEU A 475 13.91 -37.31 -19.57
N ALA A 476 15.21 -37.01 -19.47
CA ALA A 476 15.87 -36.84 -18.19
C ALA A 476 15.41 -35.55 -17.49
N ASN A 477 15.17 -35.65 -16.18
CA ASN A 477 14.79 -34.51 -15.36
C ASN A 477 16.01 -33.63 -15.04
N VAL A 478 15.82 -32.32 -15.07
CA VAL A 478 16.80 -31.32 -14.64
C VAL A 478 16.26 -30.63 -13.40
N SER A 479 17.15 -30.30 -12.45
CA SER A 479 16.78 -29.54 -11.25
C SER A 479 16.33 -28.12 -11.63
N PHE A 480 15.21 -27.68 -11.04
CA PHE A 480 14.70 -26.33 -11.20
C PHE A 480 15.56 -25.24 -10.55
N GLU A 481 16.48 -25.58 -9.64
CA GLU A 481 17.36 -24.62 -8.95
C GLU A 481 18.20 -23.80 -9.93
N VAL A 482 18.50 -24.33 -11.12
CA VAL A 482 19.24 -23.64 -12.18
C VAL A 482 18.50 -22.40 -12.68
N TYR A 483 17.17 -22.35 -12.53
CA TYR A 483 16.31 -21.25 -12.95
C TYR A 483 15.92 -20.31 -11.81
N ALA A 484 16.51 -20.48 -10.63
CA ALA A 484 16.18 -19.68 -9.46
C ALA A 484 16.61 -18.22 -9.67
N PRO A 485 15.70 -17.24 -9.51
CA PRO A 485 15.98 -15.85 -9.80
C PRO A 485 16.95 -15.26 -8.76
N THR A 486 17.73 -14.30 -9.22
CA THR A 486 18.59 -13.51 -8.32
C THR A 486 17.74 -12.64 -7.40
N PHE A 487 18.34 -12.14 -6.31
CA PHE A 487 17.65 -11.21 -5.40
C PHE A 487 17.13 -9.96 -6.13
N VAL A 488 17.91 -9.42 -7.09
CA VAL A 488 17.51 -8.21 -7.84
C VAL A 488 16.28 -8.47 -8.71
N GLU A 489 16.22 -9.63 -9.37
CA GLU A 489 15.05 -10.03 -10.15
C GLU A 489 13.81 -10.18 -9.25
N ARG A 490 13.96 -10.85 -8.09
CA ARG A 490 12.89 -10.98 -7.10
C ARG A 490 12.43 -9.63 -6.57
N PHE A 491 13.35 -8.72 -6.32
CA PHE A 491 13.07 -7.35 -5.87
C PHE A 491 12.27 -6.57 -6.92
N LEU A 492 12.70 -6.57 -8.18
CA LEU A 492 12.02 -5.87 -9.27
C LEU A 492 10.64 -6.48 -9.55
N GLU A 493 10.55 -7.81 -9.55
CA GLU A 493 9.28 -8.51 -9.72
C GLU A 493 8.29 -8.17 -8.59
N SER A 494 8.75 -8.17 -7.34
CA SER A 494 7.92 -7.77 -6.19
C SER A 494 7.34 -6.37 -6.37
N HIS A 495 8.14 -5.41 -6.82
CA HIS A 495 7.67 -4.04 -7.07
C HIS A 495 6.66 -3.97 -8.22
N ALA A 496 6.88 -4.71 -9.30
CA ALA A 496 5.93 -4.79 -10.40
C ALA A 496 4.57 -5.32 -9.94
N VAL A 497 4.56 -6.39 -9.14
CA VAL A 497 3.33 -6.98 -8.58
C VAL A 497 2.64 -5.99 -7.63
N MET A 498 3.40 -5.29 -6.77
CA MET A 498 2.85 -4.28 -5.86
C MET A 498 2.20 -3.11 -6.59
N PHE A 499 2.85 -2.54 -7.61
CA PHE A 499 2.29 -1.44 -8.39
C PHE A 499 1.06 -1.86 -9.19
N GLN A 500 1.07 -3.06 -9.78
CA GLN A 500 -0.10 -3.60 -10.48
C GLN A 500 -1.25 -3.88 -9.53
N GLY A 501 -0.98 -4.51 -8.37
CA GLY A 501 -2.00 -4.76 -7.35
C GLY A 501 -2.65 -3.46 -6.89
N ASN A 502 -1.83 -2.44 -6.62
CA ASN A 502 -2.31 -1.11 -6.21
C ASN A 502 -3.16 -0.42 -7.30
N ALA A 503 -2.78 -0.53 -8.57
CA ALA A 503 -3.57 -0.01 -9.70
C ALA A 503 -4.87 -0.81 -9.94
N GLY A 504 -4.90 -2.08 -9.52
CA GLY A 504 -6.05 -2.99 -9.62
C GLY A 504 -7.11 -2.79 -8.53
N LEU A 505 -6.79 -2.11 -7.42
CA LEU A 505 -7.72 -1.84 -6.30
C LEU A 505 -8.72 -0.73 -6.64
N LYS A 506 -9.61 -1.01 -7.59
CA LYS A 506 -10.73 -0.13 -7.94
C LYS A 506 -11.96 -0.44 -7.08
N PRO A 507 -12.76 0.57 -6.73
CA PRO A 507 -13.98 0.37 -5.96
C PRO A 507 -14.93 -0.56 -6.73
N LYS A 508 -15.44 -1.58 -6.04
CA LYS A 508 -16.47 -2.46 -6.61
C LYS A 508 -17.81 -1.73 -6.64
N GLU A 509 -18.68 -2.09 -7.58
CA GLU A 509 -20.03 -1.53 -7.64
C GLU A 509 -20.78 -1.82 -6.33
N GLY A 510 -21.31 -0.77 -5.69
CA GLY A 510 -22.03 -0.86 -4.41
C GLY A 510 -21.15 -0.71 -3.15
N GLU A 511 -19.82 -0.66 -3.28
CA GLU A 511 -18.91 -0.49 -2.13
C GLU A 511 -18.86 0.98 -1.68
N ILE A 512 -19.16 1.23 -0.39
CA ILE A 512 -19.12 2.57 0.19
C ILE A 512 -17.67 2.95 0.47
N THR A 513 -17.14 3.87 -0.34
CA THR A 513 -15.78 4.42 -0.18
C THR A 513 -15.84 5.90 0.22
N SER A 514 -14.81 6.37 0.93
CA SER A 514 -14.72 7.79 1.31
C SER A 514 -14.10 8.62 0.19
N ARG A 515 -14.54 9.87 0.02
CA ARG A 515 -14.02 10.79 -0.98
C ARG A 515 -13.14 11.86 -0.33
N PRO A 516 -12.09 12.38 -1.01
CA PRO A 516 -11.18 13.37 -0.44
C PRO A 516 -11.86 14.59 0.18
N TRP A 517 -12.89 15.14 -0.48
CA TRP A 517 -13.64 16.30 0.03
C TRP A 517 -14.36 16.07 1.37
N GLN A 518 -14.69 14.81 1.70
CA GLN A 518 -15.40 14.45 2.92
C GLN A 518 -14.50 14.54 4.15
N TRP A 519 -13.18 14.43 3.97
CA TRP A 519 -12.25 14.29 5.08
C TRP A 519 -12.13 15.59 5.88
N PRO A 520 -11.77 16.75 5.31
CA PRO A 520 -11.52 17.95 6.12
C PRO A 520 -12.74 18.45 6.93
N ILE A 521 -13.95 18.17 6.43
CA ILE A 521 -15.21 18.57 7.07
C ILE A 521 -15.64 17.56 8.16
N ASN A 522 -14.97 16.41 8.24
CA ASN A 522 -15.35 15.30 9.11
C ASN A 522 -16.78 14.80 8.81
N TYR A 523 -17.11 14.69 7.51
CA TYR A 523 -18.49 14.43 7.05
C TYR A 523 -18.98 13.03 7.42
N ARG A 524 -18.11 12.02 7.25
CA ARG A 524 -18.41 10.63 7.56
C ARG A 524 -17.15 9.93 8.06
N GLY A 525 -17.20 9.44 9.29
CA GLY A 525 -16.19 8.59 9.89
C GLY A 525 -16.31 7.13 9.44
N GLN A 526 -15.48 6.27 10.01
CA GLN A 526 -15.39 4.87 9.66
C GLN A 526 -15.65 3.99 10.89
N PHE A 527 -16.54 3.01 10.76
CA PHE A 527 -16.76 2.01 11.81
C PHE A 527 -15.55 1.08 11.90
N PHE A 528 -14.99 0.95 13.10
CA PHE A 528 -13.98 -0.06 13.42
C PHE A 528 -14.65 -1.28 14.04
N SER A 529 -15.77 -1.06 14.76
CA SER A 529 -16.54 -2.13 15.38
C SER A 529 -18.05 -1.95 15.28
N GLY A 530 -18.79 -3.06 15.35
CA GLY A 530 -20.23 -3.16 15.16
C GLY A 530 -20.94 -4.15 16.09
N SER A 531 -20.25 -4.86 16.99
CA SER A 531 -20.93 -5.71 17.98
C SER A 531 -21.48 -4.88 19.16
N SER A 532 -21.78 -5.49 20.30
CA SER A 532 -22.20 -4.79 21.53
C SER A 532 -21.19 -3.73 22.01
N TYR A 533 -19.92 -3.85 21.60
CA TYR A 533 -18.84 -2.88 21.85
C TYR A 533 -18.38 -2.25 20.53
N ARG A 534 -18.55 -0.94 20.38
CA ARG A 534 -18.36 -0.22 19.11
C ARG A 534 -17.27 0.84 19.23
N VAL A 535 -16.40 0.91 18.23
CA VAL A 535 -15.42 1.99 18.04
C VAL A 535 -15.65 2.60 16.68
N TYR A 536 -15.59 3.92 16.65
CA TYR A 536 -15.87 4.72 15.47
C TYR A 536 -14.74 5.70 15.26
N LEU A 537 -14.03 5.56 14.15
CA LEU A 537 -12.99 6.49 13.76
C LEU A 537 -13.63 7.76 13.23
N LEU A 538 -13.57 8.78 14.05
CA LEU A 538 -14.02 10.12 13.74
C LEU A 538 -13.06 11.11 14.39
N GLY A 539 -12.75 12.19 13.66
CA GLY A 539 -11.98 13.28 14.22
C GLY A 539 -12.75 14.04 15.30
N ASN A 540 -12.04 14.77 16.16
CA ASN A 540 -12.71 15.72 17.05
C ASN A 540 -13.21 16.92 16.21
N PRO A 541 -14.54 17.11 16.02
CA PRO A 541 -15.07 18.09 15.08
C PRO A 541 -14.64 19.52 15.40
N VAL A 542 -14.52 19.85 16.70
CA VAL A 542 -14.04 21.17 17.14
C VAL A 542 -12.63 21.41 16.63
N ILE A 543 -11.73 20.43 16.76
CA ILE A 543 -10.34 20.55 16.30
C ILE A 543 -10.28 20.61 14.78
N TRP A 544 -11.03 19.75 14.08
CA TRP A 544 -10.99 19.65 12.61
C TRP A 544 -11.54 20.91 11.94
N TRP A 545 -12.65 21.44 12.41
CA TRP A 545 -13.21 22.68 11.88
C TRP A 545 -12.37 23.89 12.26
N CYS A 546 -11.82 23.92 13.48
CA CYS A 546 -10.88 24.96 13.89
C CYS A 546 -9.63 24.97 13.00
N ASN A 547 -9.05 23.80 12.73
CA ASN A 547 -7.95 23.61 11.79
C ASN A 547 -8.29 24.10 10.37
N LEU A 548 -9.49 23.80 9.88
CA LEU A 548 -9.95 24.24 8.56
C LEU A 548 -10.09 25.76 8.49
N VAL A 549 -10.68 26.38 9.52
CA VAL A 549 -10.80 27.85 9.63
C VAL A 549 -9.41 28.48 9.67
N PHE A 550 -8.48 27.92 10.45
CA PHE A 550 -7.10 28.40 10.53
C PHE A 550 -6.36 28.31 9.21
N LEU A 551 -6.57 27.24 8.45
CA LEU A 551 -5.98 27.08 7.13
C LEU A 551 -6.50 28.16 6.15
N VAL A 552 -7.80 28.44 6.15
CA VAL A 552 -8.39 29.51 5.32
C VAL A 552 -7.85 30.88 5.72
N ILE A 553 -7.78 31.17 7.03
CA ILE A 553 -7.25 32.44 7.53
C ILE A 553 -5.78 32.58 7.16
N PHE A 554 -4.97 31.53 7.29
CA PHE A 554 -3.57 31.53 6.89
C PHE A 554 -3.42 31.87 5.40
N VAL A 555 -4.18 31.25 4.50
CA VAL A 555 -4.13 31.55 3.06
C VAL A 555 -4.46 33.02 2.78
N PHE A 556 -5.47 33.57 3.46
CA PHE A 556 -5.84 34.97 3.33
C PHE A 556 -4.75 35.91 3.84
N ILE A 557 -4.17 35.64 5.03
CA ILE A 557 -3.09 36.43 5.61
C ILE A 557 -1.84 36.37 4.74
N PHE A 558 -1.42 35.18 4.34
CA PHE A 558 -0.26 34.97 3.48
C PHE A 558 -0.43 35.70 2.15
N GLY A 559 -1.60 35.58 1.50
CA GLY A 559 -1.92 36.29 0.26
C GLY A 559 -1.95 37.81 0.43
N ALA A 560 -2.60 38.32 1.49
CA ALA A 560 -2.65 39.74 1.79
C ALA A 560 -1.24 40.30 2.08
N SER A 561 -0.42 39.58 2.84
CA SER A 561 0.98 39.93 3.13
C SER A 561 1.82 39.97 1.86
N ALA A 562 1.70 38.98 0.98
CA ALA A 562 2.39 38.96 -0.32
C ALA A 562 1.98 40.14 -1.21
N ILE A 563 0.68 40.45 -1.29
CA ILE A 563 0.18 41.62 -2.07
C ILE A 563 0.69 42.92 -1.47
N ARG A 564 0.67 43.07 -0.14
CA ARG A 564 1.15 44.29 0.55
C ARG A 564 2.65 44.49 0.37
N GLN A 565 3.42 43.40 0.40
CA GLN A 565 4.85 43.43 0.12
C GLN A 565 5.11 43.85 -1.33
N GLN A 566 4.42 43.23 -2.30
CA GLN A 566 4.57 43.57 -3.73
C GLN A 566 4.16 45.03 -4.03
N ARG A 567 3.17 45.57 -3.32
CA ARG A 567 2.72 46.97 -3.43
C ARG A 567 3.59 47.96 -2.64
N GLY A 568 4.61 47.51 -1.90
CA GLY A 568 5.51 48.37 -1.14
C GLY A 568 4.92 48.98 0.14
N TYR A 569 3.76 48.52 0.61
CA TYR A 569 3.17 48.97 1.88
C TYR A 569 3.96 48.48 3.10
N ILE A 570 4.68 47.37 2.95
CA ILE A 570 5.55 46.79 3.98
C ILE A 570 6.95 46.74 3.38
N LYS A 571 7.87 47.59 3.88
CA LYS A 571 9.26 47.62 3.39
C LYS A 571 10.05 46.38 3.82
N SER A 572 9.80 45.88 5.03
CA SER A 572 10.28 44.59 5.54
C SER A 572 9.41 44.16 6.72
N PHE A 573 9.17 42.87 6.88
CA PHE A 573 8.62 42.31 8.11
C PHE A 573 9.69 42.29 9.21
N SER A 574 9.28 42.20 10.48
CA SER A 574 10.19 41.76 11.55
C SER A 574 10.69 40.36 11.23
N GLU A 575 11.97 40.06 11.46
CA GLU A 575 12.55 38.73 11.18
C GLU A 575 11.75 37.62 11.87
N ALA A 576 11.34 37.83 13.12
CA ALA A 576 10.52 36.87 13.88
C ALA A 576 9.14 36.62 13.25
N HIS A 577 8.58 37.60 12.54
CA HIS A 577 7.30 37.44 11.85
C HIS A 577 7.47 36.70 10.52
N LYS A 578 8.56 36.99 9.81
CA LYS A 578 8.93 36.33 8.55
C LYS A 578 9.24 34.85 8.76
N GLU A 579 9.98 34.49 9.80
CA GLU A 579 10.29 33.10 10.16
C GLU A 579 9.01 32.28 10.42
N LYS A 580 8.06 32.84 11.16
CA LYS A 580 6.76 32.20 11.44
C LYS A 580 5.91 32.01 10.18
N LEU A 581 5.83 33.03 9.32
CA LEU A 581 5.10 32.92 8.06
C LEU A 581 5.71 31.85 7.14
N VAL A 582 7.04 31.76 7.08
CA VAL A 582 7.76 30.72 6.33
C VAL A 582 7.49 29.34 6.94
N ALA A 583 7.49 29.23 8.28
CA ALA A 583 7.15 27.99 8.96
C ALA A 583 5.74 27.50 8.61
N CYS A 584 4.75 28.38 8.70
CA CYS A 584 3.37 28.07 8.32
C CYS A 584 3.25 27.72 6.84
N ALA A 585 4.01 28.37 5.95
CA ALA A 585 4.04 28.04 4.53
C ALA A 585 4.59 26.63 4.26
N TRP A 586 5.64 26.21 4.97
CA TRP A 586 6.16 24.84 4.87
C TRP A 586 5.17 23.79 5.39
N LEU A 587 4.53 24.06 6.52
CA LEU A 587 3.49 23.19 7.07
C LEU A 587 2.27 23.11 6.13
N PHE A 588 1.86 24.22 5.53
CA PHE A 588 0.78 24.26 4.54
C PHE A 588 1.14 23.50 3.27
N LEU A 589 2.38 23.61 2.80
CA LEU A 589 2.87 22.78 1.69
C LEU A 589 2.86 21.30 2.06
N GLY A 590 3.23 20.96 3.30
CA GLY A 590 3.10 19.61 3.84
C GLY A 590 1.67 19.09 3.78
N TRP A 591 0.69 19.90 4.19
CA TRP A 591 -0.75 19.58 4.07
C TRP A 591 -1.17 19.37 2.60
N LEU A 592 -0.78 20.28 1.69
CA LEU A 592 -1.10 20.18 0.26
C LEU A 592 -0.56 18.88 -0.35
N LEU A 593 0.71 18.55 -0.10
CA LEU A 593 1.35 17.36 -0.64
C LEU A 593 0.72 16.06 -0.12
N HIS A 594 0.20 16.06 1.11
CA HIS A 594 -0.45 14.89 1.70
C HIS A 594 -1.98 14.87 1.46
N TYR A 595 -2.56 15.86 0.79
CA TYR A 595 -4.00 15.92 0.53
C TYR A 595 -4.35 15.95 -0.96
N VAL A 596 -3.73 16.85 -1.73
CA VAL A 596 -4.05 17.08 -3.14
C VAL A 596 -3.85 15.84 -4.03
N PRO A 597 -2.78 15.03 -3.89
CA PRO A 597 -2.61 13.85 -4.74
C PRO A 597 -3.76 12.85 -4.67
N PHE A 598 -4.46 12.76 -3.55
CA PHE A 598 -5.60 11.85 -3.39
C PHE A 598 -6.80 12.20 -4.28
N TRP A 599 -6.90 13.45 -4.76
CA TRP A 599 -7.93 13.85 -5.72
C TRP A 599 -7.72 13.26 -7.11
N ALA A 600 -6.47 12.99 -7.49
CA ALA A 600 -6.11 12.43 -8.79
C ALA A 600 -6.09 10.88 -8.79
N MET A 601 -6.20 10.24 -7.62
CA MET A 601 -6.11 8.79 -7.48
C MET A 601 -7.46 8.11 -7.75
N GLY A 602 -7.55 7.31 -8.82
CA GLY A 602 -8.75 6.52 -9.18
C GLY A 602 -8.87 5.16 -8.49
N ARG A 603 -8.41 5.02 -7.24
CA ARG A 603 -8.44 3.77 -6.44
C ARG A 603 -9.35 3.91 -5.22
N VAL A 604 -9.55 2.83 -4.47
CA VAL A 604 -10.29 2.87 -3.19
C VAL A 604 -9.57 3.76 -2.17
N LEU A 605 -10.32 4.67 -1.53
CA LEU A 605 -9.80 5.60 -0.52
C LEU A 605 -10.66 5.57 0.75
N TYR A 606 -9.97 5.71 1.89
CA TYR A 606 -10.57 5.66 3.23
C TYR A 606 -10.18 6.88 4.06
N PHE A 607 -10.98 7.17 5.10
CA PHE A 607 -10.83 8.33 5.98
C PHE A 607 -9.44 8.42 6.63
N HIS A 608 -8.81 7.28 6.96
CA HIS A 608 -7.48 7.25 7.57
C HIS A 608 -6.36 7.86 6.68
N HIS A 609 -6.57 7.97 5.37
CA HIS A 609 -5.58 8.57 4.45
C HIS A 609 -5.34 10.07 4.69
N TYR A 610 -6.28 10.77 5.33
CA TYR A 610 -6.16 12.21 5.60
C TYR A 610 -5.31 12.54 6.83
N PHE A 611 -5.06 11.57 7.72
CA PHE A 611 -4.40 11.82 9.00
C PHE A 611 -2.97 12.39 8.90
N PRO A 612 -2.13 12.01 7.92
CA PRO A 612 -0.87 12.70 7.70
C PRO A 612 -1.07 14.20 7.42
N ALA A 613 -2.05 14.57 6.59
CA ALA A 613 -2.36 15.97 6.30
C ALA A 613 -2.92 16.69 7.54
N LEU A 614 -3.78 16.02 8.33
CA LEU A 614 -4.31 16.56 9.58
C LEU A 614 -3.20 16.98 10.55
N LEU A 615 -2.13 16.19 10.70
CA LEU A 615 -1.00 16.53 11.55
C LEU A 615 -0.37 17.87 11.15
N PHE A 616 -0.13 18.07 9.84
CA PHE A 616 0.35 19.35 9.32
C PHE A 616 -0.64 20.49 9.58
N SER A 617 -1.94 20.24 9.39
CA SER A 617 -2.99 21.23 9.65
C SER A 617 -3.02 21.67 11.12
N SER A 618 -2.90 20.73 12.07
CA SER A 618 -2.88 21.04 13.51
C SER A 618 -1.64 21.83 13.92
N MET A 619 -0.51 21.68 13.20
CA MET A 619 0.71 22.47 13.42
C MET A 619 0.62 23.91 12.88
N ILE A 620 -0.29 24.22 11.94
CA ILE A 620 -0.48 25.56 11.32
C ILE A 620 -1.22 26.54 12.26
N THR A 621 -1.71 26.08 13.40
CA THR A 621 -2.68 26.81 14.22
C THR A 621 -2.09 27.89 15.14
N GLU A 622 -0.78 28.13 15.07
CA GLU A 622 -0.05 29.01 16.00
C GLU A 622 -0.25 30.52 15.73
N GLU A 623 -0.54 30.96 14.50
CA GLU A 623 -0.40 32.40 14.21
C GLU A 623 -1.56 33.27 14.70
N ILE A 624 -2.74 32.73 14.95
CA ILE A 624 -3.89 33.59 15.27
C ILE A 624 -3.80 34.26 16.65
N PRO A 625 -3.41 33.56 17.73
CA PRO A 625 -3.37 34.17 19.04
C PRO A 625 -2.48 35.44 19.09
N GLN A 626 -1.27 35.42 18.51
CA GLN A 626 -0.37 36.60 18.56
C GLN A 626 -0.83 37.76 17.68
N TRP A 627 -1.50 37.49 16.56
CA TRP A 627 -2.02 38.54 15.68
C TRP A 627 -3.18 39.32 16.30
N PHE A 628 -4.04 38.66 17.09
CA PHE A 628 -5.00 39.36 17.94
C PHE A 628 -4.32 40.01 19.16
N GLY A 629 -3.24 39.42 19.66
CA GLY A 629 -2.60 39.74 20.95
C GLY A 629 -1.68 40.97 21.06
N GLU A 630 -1.33 41.69 19.98
CA GLU A 630 -0.60 42.98 20.16
C GLU A 630 -1.55 44.17 20.39
N LYS A 631 -2.82 44.05 19.99
CA LYS A 631 -3.85 45.10 20.17
C LYS A 631 -4.92 44.73 21.19
N LEU A 632 -5.18 43.45 21.39
CA LEU A 632 -6.12 42.94 22.40
C LEU A 632 -5.33 42.74 23.71
N GLY A 633 -5.75 43.36 24.81
CA GLY A 633 -5.03 43.28 26.08
C GLY A 633 -4.72 41.83 26.51
N ASN A 634 -3.54 41.61 27.09
CA ASN A 634 -3.05 40.28 27.51
C ASN A 634 -4.10 39.44 28.28
N THR A 635 -4.95 40.08 29.09
CA THR A 635 -6.05 39.42 29.81
C THR A 635 -7.09 38.80 28.87
N VAL A 636 -7.52 39.53 27.84
CA VAL A 636 -8.50 39.04 26.86
C VAL A 636 -7.89 37.89 26.05
N TYR A 637 -6.63 38.04 25.65
CA TYR A 637 -5.87 37.00 24.96
C TYR A 637 -5.80 35.70 25.76
N HIS A 638 -5.35 35.74 27.01
CA HIS A 638 -5.26 34.55 27.85
C HIS A 638 -6.63 33.92 28.14
N THR A 639 -7.68 34.75 28.27
CA THR A 639 -9.06 34.28 28.47
C THR A 639 -9.58 33.53 27.23
N LEU A 640 -9.32 34.04 26.03
CA LEU A 640 -9.72 33.38 24.78
C LEU A 640 -8.96 32.07 24.57
N VAL A 641 -7.64 32.06 24.79
CA VAL A 641 -6.84 30.84 24.70
C VAL A 641 -7.30 29.79 25.71
N ALA A 642 -7.57 30.19 26.96
CA ALA A 642 -8.11 29.30 27.98
C ALA A 642 -9.47 28.73 27.57
N MET A 643 -10.37 29.56 27.03
CA MET A 643 -11.69 29.13 26.55
C MET A 643 -11.58 28.10 25.42
N VAL A 644 -10.70 28.32 24.43
CA VAL A 644 -10.46 27.39 23.33
C VAL A 644 -9.91 26.07 23.86
N LEU A 645 -8.91 26.11 24.74
CA LEU A 645 -8.34 24.90 25.34
C LEU A 645 -9.36 24.14 26.19
N SER A 646 -10.15 24.82 27.01
CA SER A 646 -11.23 24.20 27.78
C SER A 646 -12.28 23.55 26.87
N THR A 647 -12.62 24.18 25.76
CA THR A 647 -13.55 23.62 24.76
C THR A 647 -12.97 22.37 24.10
N VAL A 648 -11.67 22.38 23.75
CA VAL A 648 -10.97 21.22 23.17
C VAL A 648 -10.95 20.05 24.15
N VAL A 649 -10.62 20.29 25.42
CA VAL A 649 -10.60 19.26 26.48
C VAL A 649 -12.01 18.72 26.75
N TYR A 650 -13.02 19.59 26.81
CA TYR A 650 -14.41 19.16 26.99
C TYR A 650 -14.92 18.34 25.80
N SER A 651 -14.60 18.76 24.58
CA SER A 651 -14.91 18.02 23.36
C SER A 651 -14.22 16.64 23.36
N PHE A 652 -12.96 16.57 23.78
CA PHE A 652 -12.27 15.28 23.94
C PHE A 652 -12.98 14.37 24.94
N TYR A 653 -13.39 14.89 26.11
CA TYR A 653 -14.15 14.10 27.09
C TYR A 653 -15.44 13.53 26.48
N LEU A 654 -16.19 14.36 25.78
CA LEU A 654 -17.46 14.03 25.11
C LEU A 654 -17.29 12.94 24.04
N PHE A 655 -16.24 13.04 23.23
CA PHE A 655 -15.96 12.13 22.11
C PHE A 655 -15.02 10.97 22.45
N SER A 656 -14.43 10.95 23.65
CA SER A 656 -13.53 9.87 24.11
C SER A 656 -14.15 8.46 24.06
N PRO A 657 -15.48 8.26 24.25
CA PRO A 657 -16.09 6.94 24.07
C PRO A 657 -15.97 6.41 22.64
N LEU A 658 -15.87 7.28 21.62
CA LEU A 658 -15.69 6.85 20.23
C LEU A 658 -14.40 6.05 20.03
N THR A 659 -13.36 6.40 20.79
CA THR A 659 -12.06 5.73 20.76
C THR A 659 -11.97 4.59 21.75
N TYR A 660 -12.22 4.86 23.03
CA TYR A 660 -12.03 3.85 24.07
C TYR A 660 -13.10 2.77 24.00
N GLY A 661 -14.22 3.04 23.34
CA GLY A 661 -15.29 2.11 23.02
C GLY A 661 -16.63 2.47 23.65
N MET A 662 -17.69 2.20 22.90
CA MET A 662 -19.07 2.50 23.26
C MET A 662 -19.89 1.23 23.42
N SER A 663 -20.70 1.17 24.47
CA SER A 663 -21.74 0.16 24.67
C SER A 663 -23.14 0.82 24.67
N GLY A 664 -24.18 0.06 24.31
CA GLY A 664 -25.57 0.53 24.33
C GLY A 664 -26.21 0.77 22.96
N PRO A 665 -27.35 1.47 22.87
CA PRO A 665 -28.09 1.68 21.62
C PRO A 665 -27.35 2.59 20.62
N ASN A 666 -27.67 2.49 19.33
CA ASN A 666 -27.04 3.29 18.27
C ASN A 666 -27.33 4.78 18.45
N ALA A 667 -26.41 5.66 18.02
CA ALA A 667 -26.62 7.12 18.09
C ALA A 667 -27.86 7.60 17.28
N ASN A 668 -28.37 6.78 16.36
CA ASN A 668 -29.63 7.04 15.66
C ASN A 668 -30.88 6.85 16.54
N GLU A 669 -30.74 6.18 17.68
CA GLU A 669 -31.85 5.95 18.60
C GLU A 669 -31.91 7.07 19.65
N PRO A 670 -33.09 7.64 19.93
CA PRO A 670 -33.25 8.77 20.86
C PRO A 670 -32.92 8.41 22.32
N ASN A 671 -32.85 7.12 22.65
CA ASN A 671 -32.44 6.60 23.97
C ASN A 671 -30.91 6.52 24.14
N SER A 672 -30.13 6.84 23.09
CA SER A 672 -28.68 6.73 23.12
C SER A 672 -28.04 7.92 23.80
N THR A 673 -27.07 7.66 24.69
CA THR A 673 -26.22 8.67 25.30
C THR A 673 -25.42 9.47 24.26
N MET A 674 -25.25 8.90 23.06
CA MET A 674 -24.54 9.51 21.93
C MET A 674 -25.47 10.19 20.92
N HIS A 675 -26.80 10.19 21.13
CA HIS A 675 -27.76 10.78 20.19
C HIS A 675 -27.49 12.27 19.96
N GLY A 676 -27.22 13.03 21.03
CA GLY A 676 -26.87 14.45 20.94
C GLY A 676 -25.50 14.73 20.28
N LEU A 677 -24.72 13.68 20.01
CA LEU A 677 -23.40 13.75 19.39
C LEU A 677 -23.42 13.38 17.91
N LYS A 678 -24.59 13.05 17.34
CA LYS A 678 -24.78 12.98 15.91
C LYS A 678 -25.14 14.38 15.39
N TRP A 679 -24.21 15.04 14.72
CA TRP A 679 -24.42 16.40 14.16
C TRP A 679 -24.55 16.44 12.63
N LEU A 680 -24.27 15.34 11.94
CA LEU A 680 -24.46 15.15 10.50
C LEU A 680 -25.16 13.82 10.25
N ASP A 681 -26.01 13.78 9.23
CA ASP A 681 -26.88 12.64 8.93
C ASP A 681 -26.22 11.43 8.28
#